data_AF-A0A384BAW6-F1
#
_entry.id   AF-A0A384BAW6-F1
#
_cell.length_a   1.000
_cell.length_b   1.000
_cell.length_c   1.000
_cell.angle_alpha   90.00
_cell.angle_beta   90.00
_cell.angle_gamma   90.00
#
_symmetry.space_group_name_H-M   'P 1'
#
loop_
_entity.id
_entity.type
_entity.pdbx_description
1 polymer ?
#
loop_
_entity_poly.entity_id
_entity_poly.type
_entity_poly.pdbx_seq_one_letter_code
_entity_poly.pdbx_strand_id
1 'polypeptide(L)'
;MAASQTSQTVASHVPFADLCSTLERIQKSKGRAEKIRHFKEFLDSWRKFHDALHKNQKDVTDSFYPAMRLILPQLERERMAYGIKETMLAKLYIELLNLPREGKDALKLLNYRTPTGTRGDAGDFAMIAYFVLKPRCLQKGSLTIQQVNDILDSIANNNAAQRKDLVKKSVLQLITQSSALEQKWLIRMIVKDLKLGFSQQTVFSVFHNDAAELHNVTTDLEKVCRQLHDPSVGLSDISITLFSAFKPMLATIADIERIEKDMKHQSFYIETKLDGERMQMHKDGDVYRYFSRNGYNYEDQFGSSPQEGSLTPFIHNTFKTDVQNCILDGYTMKELYDLGLKLAKHWKPFHRKAPPSCILCGTEKPEVYIEPWNSVIVQVKATEIVPSDMYKTGCTLRFPRIEKIREDKEWHECTSLEDLEQLRGKASGKLASKHLYVGDDDEPQEKKRKAAPKMKKVIGIIEHLKAPNLSNVNKVSNIFEDVEFCVMSGTNSHPKPDLENRIAEFGGYIVQNPGPDTYCVIAGSENIRVKNIISSDKHDVVKPEWLLECLETKSCVPWQPRFMIHMCPSTKQHFAREYDCYGDSYFVDTDLNQLKEVFSGIKNAGEQTPREMGPVIADLEHRYSWDNTPLSMFRHHTIYLDLYTVINDLNTKIEGARLAITALELQFHGAKVVSCLAEGVSHVIIGEDQSRVADFKAFRRTLKRKFKILQERWVTESIDKSELQEENQYLV
;
A
#
# COMPACT_ATOMS: atom_id res chain seq x y z
N MET A 1 35.03 -31.97 -42.55
CA MET A 1 34.25 -31.63 -41.36
C MET A 1 34.95 -30.48 -40.65
N ALA A 2 34.50 -29.25 -40.88
CA ALA A 2 35.04 -28.08 -40.21
C ALA A 2 34.47 -28.05 -38.79
N ALA A 3 35.32 -28.26 -37.78
CA ALA A 3 34.95 -28.06 -36.40
C ALA A 3 34.52 -26.60 -36.22
N SER A 4 33.27 -26.38 -35.82
CA SER A 4 32.76 -25.11 -35.32
C SER A 4 33.74 -24.57 -34.27
N GLN A 5 34.53 -23.55 -34.62
CA GLN A 5 35.39 -22.85 -33.68
C GLN A 5 34.49 -22.20 -32.62
N THR A 6 34.37 -22.84 -31.45
CA THR A 6 33.76 -22.23 -30.28
C THR A 6 34.53 -20.95 -29.95
N SER A 7 33.86 -19.81 -29.95
CA SER A 7 34.41 -18.52 -29.52
C SER A 7 34.93 -18.66 -28.09
N GLN A 8 36.25 -18.71 -27.93
CA GLN A 8 36.88 -18.77 -26.61
C GLN A 8 36.72 -17.43 -25.89
N THR A 9 36.55 -17.45 -24.58
CA THR A 9 36.49 -16.24 -23.74
C THR A 9 37.52 -16.35 -22.62
N VAL A 10 37.97 -15.23 -22.07
CA VAL A 10 38.78 -15.24 -20.85
C VAL A 10 38.00 -15.85 -19.68
N ALA A 11 36.71 -15.56 -19.59
CA ALA A 11 35.85 -16.03 -18.51
C ALA A 11 35.70 -17.57 -18.46
N SER A 12 35.83 -18.27 -19.59
CA SER A 12 35.83 -19.74 -19.63
C SER A 12 37.14 -20.38 -19.16
N HIS A 13 38.21 -19.60 -18.98
CA HIS A 13 39.52 -20.09 -18.55
C HIS A 13 39.87 -19.65 -17.12
N VAL A 14 39.26 -18.57 -16.62
CA VAL A 14 39.53 -18.06 -15.27
C VAL A 14 38.65 -18.79 -14.24
N PRO A 15 39.26 -19.51 -13.28
CA PRO A 15 38.53 -20.13 -12.17
C PRO A 15 37.79 -19.08 -11.33
N PHE A 16 36.57 -19.40 -10.91
CA PHE A 16 35.81 -18.56 -10.00
C PHE A 16 36.50 -18.38 -8.65
N ALA A 17 37.29 -19.38 -8.22
CA ALA A 17 38.13 -19.33 -7.04
C ALA A 17 39.10 -18.12 -7.04
N ASP A 18 39.64 -17.74 -8.19
CA ASP A 18 40.61 -16.64 -8.30
C ASP A 18 39.93 -15.27 -8.09
N LEU A 19 38.72 -15.11 -8.63
CA LEU A 19 37.87 -13.96 -8.33
C LEU A 19 37.53 -13.91 -6.82
N CYS A 20 37.11 -15.02 -6.24
CA CYS A 20 36.77 -15.08 -4.82
C CYS A 20 37.96 -14.78 -3.90
N SER A 21 39.15 -15.27 -4.26
CA SER A 21 40.41 -14.98 -3.55
C SER A 21 40.73 -13.49 -3.60
N THR A 22 40.54 -12.86 -4.76
CA THR A 22 40.71 -11.41 -4.94
C THR A 22 39.73 -10.62 -4.08
N LEU A 23 38.44 -10.96 -4.12
CA LEU A 23 37.40 -10.31 -3.31
C LEU A 23 37.66 -10.49 -1.81
N GLU A 24 38.16 -11.65 -1.39
CA GLU A 24 38.53 -11.92 0.00
C GLU A 24 39.70 -11.05 0.48
N ARG A 25 40.74 -10.89 -0.34
CA ARG A 25 41.87 -9.99 -0.04
C ARG A 25 41.38 -8.55 0.08
N ILE A 26 40.60 -8.09 -0.90
CA ILE A 26 39.98 -6.75 -0.90
C ILE A 26 39.17 -6.52 0.39
N GLN A 27 38.30 -7.45 0.78
CA GLN A 27 37.46 -7.26 1.95
C GLN A 27 38.28 -7.17 3.25
N LYS A 28 39.33 -7.98 3.38
CA LYS A 28 40.21 -8.01 4.56
C LYS A 28 41.15 -6.80 4.67
N SER A 29 41.55 -6.22 3.56
CA SER A 29 42.40 -5.01 3.55
C SER A 29 41.69 -3.83 4.21
N LYS A 30 42.41 -3.11 5.09
CA LYS A 30 41.87 -1.95 5.81
C LYS A 30 41.96 -0.66 4.98
N GLY A 31 43.02 -0.49 4.21
CA GLY A 31 43.31 0.74 3.46
C GLY A 31 42.72 0.74 2.04
N ARG A 32 42.25 1.91 1.59
CA ARG A 32 41.73 2.09 0.22
C ARG A 32 42.77 1.73 -0.85
N ALA A 33 44.03 2.12 -0.66
CA ALA A 33 45.11 1.86 -1.61
C ALA A 33 45.39 0.35 -1.79
N GLU A 34 45.39 -0.41 -0.68
CA GLU A 34 45.60 -1.85 -0.71
C GLU A 34 44.46 -2.60 -1.41
N LYS A 35 43.21 -2.16 -1.15
CA LYS A 35 42.03 -2.68 -1.87
C LYS A 35 42.13 -2.43 -3.38
N ILE A 36 42.53 -1.21 -3.79
CA ILE A 36 42.73 -0.85 -5.20
C ILE A 36 43.82 -1.73 -5.82
N ARG A 37 44.93 -1.93 -5.12
CA ARG A 37 46.03 -2.78 -5.61
C ARG A 37 45.56 -4.20 -5.91
N HIS A 38 44.82 -4.83 -4.99
CA HIS A 38 44.31 -6.19 -5.21
C HIS A 38 43.34 -6.29 -6.39
N PHE A 39 42.46 -5.31 -6.56
CA PHE A 39 41.57 -5.27 -7.72
C PHE A 39 42.35 -5.07 -9.03
N LYS A 40 43.32 -4.15 -9.02
CA LYS A 40 44.17 -3.85 -10.17
C LYS A 40 45.01 -5.05 -10.60
N GLU A 41 45.59 -5.80 -9.66
CA GLU A 41 46.35 -7.02 -9.97
C GLU A 41 45.52 -8.05 -10.74
N PHE A 42 44.27 -8.27 -10.33
CA PHE A 42 43.35 -9.17 -11.03
C PHE A 42 42.96 -8.64 -12.41
N LEU A 43 42.65 -7.35 -12.52
CA LEU A 43 42.29 -6.71 -13.79
C LEU A 43 43.45 -6.72 -14.79
N ASP A 44 44.66 -6.37 -14.36
CA ASP A 44 45.85 -6.35 -15.20
C ASP A 44 46.21 -7.77 -15.68
N SER A 45 46.03 -8.78 -14.81
CA SER A 45 46.18 -10.18 -15.21
C SER A 45 45.13 -10.62 -16.24
N TRP A 46 43.89 -10.18 -16.08
CA TRP A 46 42.81 -10.45 -17.03
C TRP A 46 43.11 -9.86 -18.41
N ARG A 47 43.49 -8.57 -18.47
CA ARG A 47 43.83 -7.88 -19.73
C ARG A 47 45.00 -8.55 -20.45
N LYS A 48 46.08 -8.87 -19.73
CA LYS A 48 47.22 -9.60 -20.32
C LYS A 48 46.84 -10.95 -20.90
N PHE A 49 45.93 -11.68 -20.22
CA PHE A 49 45.46 -12.97 -20.73
C PHE A 49 44.50 -12.81 -21.92
N HIS A 50 43.66 -11.77 -21.92
CA HIS A 50 42.82 -11.39 -23.06
C HIS A 50 43.67 -11.13 -24.32
N ASP A 51 44.70 -10.29 -24.21
CA ASP A 51 45.62 -9.99 -25.32
C ASP A 51 46.30 -11.26 -25.86
N ALA A 52 46.69 -12.17 -24.97
CA ALA A 52 47.32 -13.43 -25.34
C ALA A 52 46.35 -14.41 -26.01
N LEU A 53 45.12 -14.51 -25.51
CA LEU A 53 44.07 -15.39 -26.02
C LEU A 53 43.57 -14.95 -27.40
N HIS A 54 43.43 -13.64 -27.61
CA HIS A 54 42.79 -13.07 -28.80
C HIS A 54 43.77 -12.48 -29.83
N LYS A 55 45.08 -12.70 -29.69
CA LYS A 55 46.14 -12.11 -30.54
C LYS A 55 45.89 -12.15 -32.05
N ASN A 56 45.16 -13.15 -32.56
CA ASN A 56 44.88 -13.35 -33.99
C ASN A 56 43.42 -13.07 -34.41
N GLN A 57 42.59 -12.53 -33.51
CA GLN A 57 41.17 -12.25 -33.77
C GLN A 57 40.97 -10.74 -33.93
N LYS A 58 40.29 -10.32 -35.01
CA LYS A 58 40.05 -8.89 -35.30
C LYS A 58 38.80 -8.34 -34.64
N ASP A 59 37.73 -9.13 -34.56
CA ASP A 59 36.42 -8.70 -34.04
C ASP A 59 36.08 -9.46 -32.74
N VAL A 60 36.72 -9.07 -31.65
CA VAL A 60 36.57 -9.72 -30.33
C VAL A 60 35.51 -8.98 -29.52
N THR A 61 34.44 -9.68 -29.15
CA THR A 61 33.41 -9.17 -28.24
C THR A 61 33.70 -9.49 -26.78
N ASP A 62 34.63 -10.41 -26.50
CA ASP A 62 35.03 -10.77 -25.14
C ASP A 62 35.62 -9.58 -24.39
N SER A 63 35.26 -9.46 -23.11
CA SER A 63 35.63 -8.31 -22.29
C SER A 63 35.68 -8.69 -20.81
N PHE A 64 35.94 -7.70 -19.95
CA PHE A 64 35.91 -7.90 -18.49
C PHE A 64 34.47 -8.04 -17.92
N TYR A 65 33.44 -7.95 -18.76
CA TYR A 65 32.03 -7.96 -18.34
C TYR A 65 31.65 -9.15 -17.44
N PRO A 66 32.02 -10.42 -17.74
CA PRO A 66 31.63 -11.56 -16.91
C PRO A 66 32.14 -11.48 -15.47
N ALA A 67 33.29 -10.84 -15.24
CA ALA A 67 33.80 -10.56 -13.90
C ALA A 67 33.18 -9.28 -13.31
N MET A 68 33.09 -8.21 -14.10
CA MET A 68 32.55 -6.91 -13.67
C MET A 68 31.10 -7.04 -13.15
N ARG A 69 30.24 -7.81 -13.82
CA ARG A 69 28.85 -8.03 -13.41
C ARG A 69 28.73 -8.77 -12.06
N LEU A 70 29.72 -9.59 -11.70
CA LEU A 70 29.80 -10.26 -10.40
C LEU A 70 30.40 -9.35 -9.31
N ILE A 71 31.28 -8.41 -9.68
CA ILE A 71 31.89 -7.43 -8.77
C ILE A 71 30.91 -6.28 -8.45
N LEU A 72 30.06 -5.90 -9.40
CA LEU A 72 29.06 -4.85 -9.27
C LEU A 72 27.64 -5.38 -9.55
N PRO A 73 27.14 -6.39 -8.82
CA PRO A 73 25.87 -7.07 -9.13
C PRO A 73 24.64 -6.17 -8.98
N GLN A 74 24.74 -5.05 -8.26
CA GLN A 74 23.67 -4.04 -8.18
C GLN A 74 23.46 -3.28 -9.50
N LEU A 75 24.47 -3.28 -10.38
CA LEU A 75 24.44 -2.67 -11.71
C LEU A 75 24.08 -3.68 -12.81
N GLU A 76 23.77 -4.92 -12.45
CA GLU A 76 23.27 -5.94 -13.38
C GLU A 76 21.92 -5.52 -13.98
N ARG A 77 21.80 -5.59 -15.31
CA ARG A 77 20.61 -5.20 -16.07
C ARG A 77 20.20 -6.20 -17.14
N GLU A 78 21.13 -7.02 -17.64
CA GLU A 78 20.82 -8.10 -18.59
C GLU A 78 20.05 -9.20 -17.87
N ARG A 79 20.49 -9.55 -16.66
CA ARG A 79 19.87 -10.62 -15.88
C ARG A 79 18.69 -10.12 -15.05
N MET A 80 17.54 -10.76 -15.25
CA MET A 80 16.33 -10.54 -14.44
C MET A 80 16.53 -10.91 -12.96
N ALA A 81 15.55 -10.59 -12.12
CA ALA A 81 15.62 -10.91 -10.70
C ALA A 81 15.70 -12.43 -10.47
N TYR A 82 16.59 -12.85 -9.56
CA TYR A 82 16.77 -14.27 -9.21
C TYR A 82 15.57 -14.88 -8.48
N GLY A 83 14.74 -14.06 -7.81
CA GLY A 83 13.66 -14.54 -6.94
C GLY A 83 14.14 -15.25 -5.66
N ILE A 84 15.43 -15.16 -5.35
CA ILE A 84 16.06 -15.81 -4.21
C ILE A 84 16.26 -14.80 -3.08
N LYS A 85 15.84 -15.16 -1.86
CA LYS A 85 16.13 -14.44 -0.61
C LYS A 85 16.93 -15.32 0.34
N GLU A 86 17.48 -14.73 1.40
CA GLU A 86 18.29 -15.42 2.41
C GLU A 86 17.53 -16.59 3.06
N THR A 87 16.22 -16.45 3.28
CA THR A 87 15.37 -17.52 3.84
C THR A 87 15.29 -18.75 2.93
N MET A 88 15.23 -18.55 1.61
CA MET A 88 15.25 -19.65 0.65
C MET A 88 16.61 -20.33 0.63
N LEU A 89 17.70 -19.56 0.61
CA LEU A 89 19.05 -20.10 0.68
C LEU A 89 19.28 -20.88 1.98
N ALA A 90 18.80 -20.39 3.12
CA ALA A 90 18.89 -21.08 4.40
C ALA A 90 18.22 -22.46 4.35
N LYS A 91 16.97 -22.53 3.85
CA LYS A 91 16.23 -23.79 3.69
C LYS A 91 16.97 -24.78 2.78
N LEU A 92 17.50 -24.29 1.65
CA LEU A 92 18.29 -25.11 0.74
C LEU A 92 19.57 -25.63 1.42
N TYR A 93 20.32 -24.79 2.12
CA TYR A 93 21.51 -25.24 2.83
C TYR A 93 21.23 -26.29 3.91
N ILE A 94 20.13 -26.13 4.65
CA ILE A 94 19.70 -27.11 5.66
C ILE A 94 19.41 -28.46 5.03
N GLU A 95 18.67 -28.47 3.91
CA GLU A 95 18.34 -29.68 3.17
C GLU A 95 19.59 -30.36 2.59
N LEU A 96 20.47 -29.58 1.95
CA LEU A 96 21.63 -30.12 1.23
C LEU A 96 22.74 -30.63 2.13
N LEU A 97 22.98 -29.93 3.25
CA LEU A 97 23.96 -30.35 4.24
C LEU A 97 23.38 -31.37 5.23
N ASN A 98 22.11 -31.76 5.05
CA ASN A 98 21.33 -32.60 5.96
C ASN A 98 21.49 -32.15 7.42
N LEU A 99 21.36 -30.85 7.67
CA LEU A 99 21.46 -30.31 9.02
C LEU A 99 20.24 -30.73 9.82
N PRO A 100 20.39 -31.10 11.11
CA PRO A 100 19.25 -31.29 11.99
C PRO A 100 18.39 -30.03 11.99
N ARG A 101 17.08 -30.16 11.72
CA ARG A 101 16.17 -29.00 11.56
C ARG A 101 16.16 -28.10 12.78
N GLU A 102 16.19 -28.70 13.97
CA GLU A 102 16.29 -28.01 15.27
C GLU A 102 17.74 -27.82 15.75
N GLY A 103 18.72 -28.10 14.89
CA GLY A 103 20.14 -27.96 15.21
C GLY A 103 20.57 -26.50 15.25
N LYS A 104 21.60 -26.21 16.08
CA LYS A 104 22.16 -24.85 16.25
C LYS A 104 22.50 -24.17 14.91
N ASP A 105 23.07 -24.92 13.96
CA ASP A 105 23.48 -24.38 12.66
C ASP A 105 22.28 -24.08 11.74
N ALA A 106 21.24 -24.93 11.75
CA ALA A 106 20.01 -24.73 10.98
C ALA A 106 19.24 -23.50 11.48
N LEU A 107 19.06 -23.41 12.81
CA LEU A 107 18.44 -22.26 13.45
C LEU A 107 19.24 -20.97 13.21
N LYS A 108 20.57 -21.04 13.18
CA LYS A 108 21.43 -19.88 12.89
C LYS A 108 21.31 -19.40 11.44
N LEU A 109 21.14 -20.31 10.47
CA LEU A 109 20.89 -19.95 9.08
C LEU A 109 19.50 -19.30 8.89
N LEU A 110 18.46 -19.88 9.50
CA LEU A 110 17.08 -19.36 9.41
C LEU A 110 16.95 -18.01 10.12
N ASN A 111 17.55 -17.89 11.30
CA ASN A 111 17.48 -16.71 12.16
C ASN A 111 18.79 -15.88 12.12
N TYR A 112 19.36 -15.69 10.94
CA TYR A 112 20.67 -15.06 10.74
C TYR A 112 20.80 -13.61 11.27
N ARG A 113 19.67 -12.95 11.54
CA ARG A 113 19.61 -11.60 12.12
C ARG A 113 19.66 -11.61 13.65
N THR A 114 19.38 -12.74 14.28
CA THR A 114 19.42 -12.89 15.73
C THR A 114 20.88 -13.01 16.18
N PRO A 115 21.35 -12.18 17.12
CA PRO A 115 22.71 -12.24 17.62
C PRO A 115 22.89 -13.48 18.51
N THR A 116 23.41 -14.57 17.94
CA THR A 116 23.64 -15.82 18.67
C THR A 116 25.10 -15.98 19.15
N GLY A 117 25.93 -14.93 19.15
CA GLY A 117 27.35 -15.01 19.56
C GLY A 117 28.07 -13.67 19.76
N THR A 118 29.28 -13.73 20.33
CA THR A 118 30.16 -12.57 20.66
C THR A 118 30.83 -11.92 19.45
N ARG A 119 30.89 -12.61 18.30
CA ARG A 119 31.35 -12.02 17.04
C ARG A 119 30.15 -11.35 16.37
N GLY A 120 30.23 -10.03 16.16
CA GLY A 120 29.16 -9.18 15.62
C GLY A 120 28.79 -9.45 14.15
N ASP A 121 28.69 -10.71 13.73
CA ASP A 121 28.34 -11.16 12.37
C ASP A 121 26.81 -11.26 12.17
N ALA A 122 26.01 -10.92 13.19
CA ALA A 122 24.55 -10.91 13.12
C ALA A 122 24.08 -9.94 12.01
N GLY A 123 23.26 -10.44 11.08
CA GLY A 123 22.77 -9.68 9.93
C GLY A 123 23.57 -9.82 8.63
N ASP A 124 24.73 -10.49 8.62
CA ASP A 124 25.42 -10.89 7.38
C ASP A 124 25.21 -12.39 7.12
N PHE A 125 24.18 -12.71 6.34
CA PHE A 125 23.81 -14.08 6.00
C PHE A 125 24.96 -14.86 5.34
N ALA A 126 25.73 -14.23 4.46
CA ALA A 126 26.82 -14.90 3.76
C ALA A 126 27.94 -15.32 4.72
N MET A 127 28.29 -14.48 5.70
CA MET A 127 29.29 -14.83 6.72
C MET A 127 28.80 -15.96 7.64
N ILE A 128 27.52 -15.92 8.04
CA ILE A 128 26.93 -16.98 8.85
C ILE A 128 26.94 -18.31 8.09
N ALA A 129 26.50 -18.31 6.83
CA ALA A 129 26.54 -19.49 5.97
C ALA A 129 27.97 -20.01 5.80
N TYR A 130 28.94 -19.13 5.57
CA TYR A 130 30.35 -19.51 5.46
C TYR A 130 30.85 -20.28 6.68
N PHE A 131 30.53 -19.85 7.90
CA PHE A 131 30.97 -20.56 9.11
C PHE A 131 30.30 -21.93 9.29
N VAL A 132 29.06 -22.09 8.84
CA VAL A 132 28.38 -23.40 8.83
C VAL A 132 28.97 -24.32 7.77
N LEU A 133 29.33 -23.77 6.61
CA LEU A 133 29.88 -24.49 5.47
C LEU A 133 31.35 -24.87 5.63
N LYS A 134 32.16 -24.02 6.26
CA LYS A 134 33.62 -24.21 6.40
C LYS A 134 34.04 -25.59 6.92
N PRO A 135 33.43 -26.17 7.97
CA PRO A 135 33.77 -27.51 8.43
C PRO A 135 33.16 -28.65 7.60
N ARG A 136 32.17 -28.36 6.73
CA ARG A 136 31.36 -29.37 6.01
C ARG A 136 31.71 -29.50 4.53
N CYS A 137 32.15 -28.42 3.90
CA CYS A 137 32.50 -28.37 2.49
C CYS A 137 34.02 -28.31 2.33
N LEU A 138 34.65 -29.48 2.28
CA LEU A 138 36.10 -29.63 2.09
C LEU A 138 36.54 -29.62 0.61
N GLN A 139 35.58 -29.68 -0.31
CA GLN A 139 35.84 -29.69 -1.74
C GLN A 139 36.39 -28.34 -2.24
N LYS A 140 37.30 -28.42 -3.22
CA LYS A 140 37.73 -27.26 -4.00
C LYS A 140 36.70 -26.96 -5.09
N GLY A 141 36.48 -25.69 -5.38
CA GLY A 141 35.63 -25.30 -6.51
C GLY A 141 36.26 -25.68 -7.84
N SER A 142 35.40 -26.03 -8.80
CA SER A 142 35.79 -26.39 -10.17
C SER A 142 35.22 -25.44 -11.23
N LEU A 143 34.35 -24.51 -10.82
CA LEU A 143 33.65 -23.61 -11.74
C LEU A 143 34.55 -22.48 -12.24
N THR A 144 34.39 -22.15 -13.51
CA THR A 144 34.93 -20.93 -14.12
C THR A 144 33.96 -19.76 -13.97
N ILE A 145 34.43 -18.53 -14.18
CA ILE A 145 33.57 -17.34 -14.10
C ILE A 145 32.45 -17.39 -15.13
N GLN A 146 32.70 -17.94 -16.32
CA GLN A 146 31.65 -18.14 -17.32
C GLN A 146 30.58 -19.11 -16.82
N GLN A 147 30.97 -20.29 -16.33
CA GLN A 147 30.02 -21.28 -15.84
C GLN A 147 29.18 -20.75 -14.66
N VAL A 148 29.77 -19.95 -13.77
CA VAL A 148 29.01 -19.29 -12.69
C VAL A 148 27.95 -18.35 -13.28
N ASN A 149 28.31 -17.55 -14.29
CA ASN A 149 27.33 -16.70 -14.97
C ASN A 149 26.24 -17.51 -15.66
N ASP A 150 26.58 -18.55 -16.43
CA ASP A 150 25.62 -19.41 -17.13
C ASP A 150 24.59 -20.02 -16.15
N ILE A 151 25.04 -20.46 -14.97
CA ILE A 151 24.14 -21.03 -13.95
C ILE A 151 23.28 -19.93 -13.32
N LEU A 152 23.83 -18.74 -13.08
CA LEU A 152 23.05 -17.61 -12.57
C LEU A 152 22.03 -17.10 -13.61
N ASP A 153 22.34 -17.14 -14.90
CA ASP A 153 21.41 -16.86 -16.01
C ASP A 153 20.27 -17.88 -16.01
N SER A 154 20.61 -19.17 -15.86
CA SER A 154 19.62 -20.25 -15.70
C SER A 154 18.71 -20.01 -14.50
N ILE A 155 19.23 -19.55 -13.36
CA ILE A 155 18.42 -19.21 -12.18
C ILE A 155 17.43 -18.08 -12.51
N ALA A 156 17.91 -16.98 -13.08
CA ALA A 156 17.06 -15.83 -13.38
C ALA A 156 15.98 -16.14 -14.43
N ASN A 157 16.35 -16.85 -15.51
CA ASN A 157 15.42 -17.26 -16.56
C ASN A 157 14.37 -18.24 -16.04
N ASN A 158 14.76 -19.19 -15.18
CA ASN A 158 13.81 -20.12 -14.57
C ASN A 158 12.89 -19.44 -13.55
N ASN A 159 13.37 -18.42 -12.83
CA ASN A 159 12.53 -17.61 -11.96
C ASN A 159 11.51 -16.79 -12.76
N ALA A 160 11.94 -16.13 -13.84
CA ALA A 160 11.04 -15.41 -14.75
C ALA A 160 9.96 -16.33 -15.33
N ALA A 161 10.32 -17.57 -15.68
CA ALA A 161 9.40 -18.60 -16.14
C ALA A 161 8.60 -19.32 -15.02
N GLN A 162 8.70 -18.88 -13.75
CA GLN A 162 8.02 -19.48 -12.59
C GLN A 162 8.34 -20.97 -12.33
N ARG A 163 9.51 -21.47 -12.77
CA ARG A 163 9.95 -22.88 -12.63
C ARG A 163 10.83 -23.08 -11.38
N LYS A 164 10.20 -23.12 -10.20
CA LYS A 164 10.90 -23.19 -8.89
C LYS A 164 11.83 -24.40 -8.73
N ASP A 165 11.45 -25.57 -9.26
CA ASP A 165 12.27 -26.78 -9.15
C ASP A 165 13.59 -26.68 -9.92
N LEU A 166 13.56 -26.05 -11.10
CA LEU A 166 14.77 -25.80 -11.88
C LEU A 166 15.67 -24.75 -11.24
N VAL A 167 15.08 -23.72 -10.61
CA VAL A 167 15.85 -22.77 -9.79
C VAL A 167 16.59 -23.50 -8.66
N LYS A 168 15.89 -24.37 -7.93
CA LYS A 168 16.50 -25.19 -6.87
C LYS A 168 17.64 -26.08 -7.42
N LYS A 169 17.44 -26.71 -8.58
CA LYS A 169 18.47 -27.53 -9.25
C LYS A 169 19.70 -26.73 -9.65
N SER A 170 19.53 -25.53 -10.21
CA SER A 170 20.65 -24.65 -10.59
C SER A 170 21.41 -24.12 -9.36
N VAL A 171 20.70 -23.74 -8.29
CA VAL A 171 21.34 -23.36 -7.02
C VAL A 171 22.11 -24.54 -6.42
N LEU A 172 21.54 -25.75 -6.48
CA LEU A 172 22.22 -26.97 -6.05
C LEU A 172 23.51 -27.23 -6.82
N GLN A 173 23.51 -27.00 -8.14
CA GLN A 173 24.70 -27.12 -8.97
C GLN A 173 25.81 -26.15 -8.51
N LEU A 174 25.46 -24.88 -8.22
CA LEU A 174 26.42 -23.91 -7.68
C LEU A 174 27.01 -24.36 -6.34
N ILE A 175 26.16 -24.81 -5.42
CA ILE A 175 26.58 -25.23 -4.07
C ILE A 175 27.48 -26.46 -4.13
N THR A 176 27.10 -27.47 -4.93
CA THR A 176 27.84 -28.74 -5.02
C THR A 176 29.17 -28.63 -5.75
N GLN A 177 29.39 -27.60 -6.58
CA GLN A 177 30.63 -27.42 -7.35
C GLN A 177 31.52 -26.26 -6.84
N SER A 178 31.17 -25.67 -5.69
CA SER A 178 31.89 -24.55 -5.09
C SER A 178 32.39 -24.88 -3.68
N SER A 179 33.54 -24.34 -3.31
CA SER A 179 34.06 -24.36 -1.93
C SER A 179 33.25 -23.45 -1.00
N ALA A 180 33.40 -23.61 0.31
CA ALA A 180 32.73 -22.76 1.30
C ALA A 180 33.00 -21.26 1.08
N LEU A 181 34.24 -20.90 0.70
CA LEU A 181 34.62 -19.50 0.45
C LEU A 181 33.94 -18.95 -0.82
N GLU A 182 33.89 -19.74 -1.89
CA GLU A 182 33.22 -19.36 -3.14
C GLU A 182 31.71 -19.19 -2.92
N GLN A 183 31.09 -20.10 -2.16
CA GLN A 183 29.68 -20.01 -1.80
C GLN A 183 29.35 -18.74 -1.01
N LYS A 184 30.24 -18.29 -0.11
CA LYS A 184 30.09 -16.99 0.58
C LYS A 184 29.92 -15.85 -0.43
N TRP A 185 30.75 -15.83 -1.46
CA TRP A 185 30.72 -14.78 -2.49
C TRP A 185 29.54 -14.94 -3.44
N LEU A 186 29.16 -16.17 -3.80
CA LEU A 186 27.94 -16.44 -4.59
C LEU A 186 26.68 -15.91 -3.89
N ILE A 187 26.54 -16.17 -2.58
CA ILE A 187 25.42 -15.64 -1.79
C ILE A 187 25.37 -14.11 -1.90
N ARG A 188 26.51 -13.43 -1.76
CA ARG A 188 26.60 -11.97 -1.87
C ARG A 188 26.30 -11.45 -3.27
N MET A 189 26.69 -12.18 -4.31
CA MET A 189 26.37 -11.85 -5.70
C MET A 189 24.86 -12.02 -5.98
N ILE A 190 24.23 -13.06 -5.45
CA ILE A 190 22.78 -13.30 -5.57
C ILE A 190 21.98 -12.24 -4.81
N VAL A 191 22.39 -11.90 -3.59
CA VAL A 191 21.77 -10.84 -2.76
C VAL A 191 22.09 -9.43 -3.28
N LYS A 192 23.08 -9.31 -4.19
CA LYS A 192 23.58 -8.06 -4.78
C LYS A 192 24.21 -7.09 -3.76
N ASP A 193 24.88 -7.62 -2.74
CA ASP A 193 25.65 -6.84 -1.74
C ASP A 193 26.97 -7.52 -1.36
N LEU A 194 28.09 -7.06 -1.92
CA LEU A 194 29.41 -7.65 -1.71
C LEU A 194 30.15 -7.17 -0.45
N LYS A 195 29.76 -6.01 0.12
CA LYS A 195 30.43 -5.41 1.30
C LYS A 195 31.97 -5.30 1.16
N LEU A 196 32.48 -4.86 0.01
CA LEU A 196 33.93 -4.73 -0.25
C LEU A 196 34.61 -3.55 0.45
N GLY A 197 33.83 -2.53 0.85
CA GLY A 197 34.36 -1.34 1.52
C GLY A 197 34.99 -0.30 0.59
N PHE A 198 34.81 -0.40 -0.73
CA PHE A 198 34.99 0.71 -1.67
C PHE A 198 33.73 0.92 -2.52
N SER A 199 33.57 2.12 -3.08
CA SER A 199 32.42 2.49 -3.90
C SER A 199 32.54 1.97 -5.34
N GLN A 200 31.40 1.84 -6.04
CA GLN A 200 31.38 1.57 -7.48
C GLN A 200 32.21 2.59 -8.28
N GLN A 201 32.25 3.86 -7.83
CA GLN A 201 33.06 4.91 -8.45
C GLN A 201 34.55 4.59 -8.40
N THR A 202 35.01 3.95 -7.30
CA THR A 202 36.40 3.51 -7.18
C THR A 202 36.71 2.37 -8.17
N VAL A 203 35.78 1.42 -8.33
CA VAL A 203 35.92 0.33 -9.33
C VAL A 203 36.04 0.91 -10.73
N PHE A 204 35.12 1.81 -11.11
CA PHE A 204 35.17 2.45 -12.42
C PHE A 204 36.47 3.22 -12.63
N SER A 205 36.89 4.04 -11.67
CA SER A 205 38.16 4.80 -11.80
C SER A 205 39.40 3.92 -11.94
N VAL A 206 39.38 2.70 -11.41
CA VAL A 206 40.50 1.75 -11.57
C VAL A 206 40.39 0.98 -12.89
N PHE A 207 39.16 0.75 -13.37
CA PHE A 207 38.91 0.08 -14.64
C PHE A 207 39.30 0.95 -15.83
N HIS A 208 38.75 2.17 -15.91
CA HIS A 208 39.02 3.16 -16.95
C HIS A 208 38.57 4.56 -16.48
N ASN A 209 39.28 5.62 -16.86
CA ASN A 209 38.95 7.01 -16.47
C ASN A 209 37.50 7.38 -16.86
N ASP A 210 37.10 7.01 -18.08
CA ASP A 210 35.79 7.29 -18.68
C ASP A 210 34.65 6.34 -18.24
N ALA A 211 34.96 5.27 -17.49
CA ALA A 211 33.96 4.21 -17.23
C ALA A 211 32.73 4.70 -16.46
N ALA A 212 32.94 5.61 -15.51
CA ALA A 212 31.84 6.16 -14.73
C ALA A 212 30.93 7.06 -15.58
N GLU A 213 31.51 7.86 -16.47
CA GLU A 213 30.79 8.76 -17.35
C GLU A 213 30.01 7.97 -18.42
N LEU A 214 30.66 7.01 -19.06
CA LEU A 214 30.02 6.12 -20.02
C LEU A 214 28.86 5.34 -19.38
N HIS A 215 29.07 4.78 -18.19
CA HIS A 215 28.00 4.11 -17.46
C HIS A 215 26.83 5.05 -17.12
N ASN A 216 27.09 6.35 -16.88
CA ASN A 216 26.01 7.28 -16.58
C ASN A 216 25.11 7.53 -17.79
N VAL A 217 25.61 7.41 -19.02
CA VAL A 217 24.81 7.59 -20.25
C VAL A 217 24.30 6.28 -20.86
N THR A 218 24.77 5.11 -20.41
CA THR A 218 24.34 3.80 -20.94
C THR A 218 23.65 2.89 -19.94
N THR A 219 23.93 3.02 -18.64
CA THR A 219 23.51 2.10 -17.57
C THR A 219 23.78 0.62 -17.92
N ASP A 220 24.83 0.38 -18.71
CA ASP A 220 25.16 -0.92 -19.31
C ASP A 220 26.62 -1.25 -19.04
N LEU A 221 26.84 -2.25 -18.18
CA LEU A 221 28.18 -2.72 -17.82
C LEU A 221 28.89 -3.42 -18.97
N GLU A 222 28.18 -4.13 -19.85
CA GLU A 222 28.78 -4.85 -20.97
C GLU A 222 29.33 -3.84 -21.97
N LYS A 223 28.52 -2.84 -22.34
CA LYS A 223 28.95 -1.73 -23.22
C LYS A 223 30.15 -0.99 -22.65
N VAL A 224 30.17 -0.73 -21.33
CA VAL A 224 31.33 -0.13 -20.65
C VAL A 224 32.57 -1.02 -20.74
N CYS A 225 32.44 -2.31 -20.43
CA CYS A 225 33.58 -3.23 -20.46
C CYS A 225 34.14 -3.46 -21.86
N ARG A 226 33.27 -3.43 -22.88
CA ARG A 226 33.63 -3.66 -24.28
C ARG A 226 34.25 -2.42 -24.93
N GLN A 227 33.65 -1.23 -24.75
CA GLN A 227 34.16 0.01 -25.37
C GLN A 227 35.42 0.53 -24.69
N LEU A 228 35.57 0.33 -23.38
CA LEU A 228 36.71 0.80 -22.59
C LEU A 228 37.63 -0.35 -22.16
N HIS A 229 37.77 -1.35 -23.04
CA HIS A 229 38.62 -2.50 -22.79
C HIS A 229 40.09 -2.07 -22.56
N ASP A 230 40.61 -1.26 -23.49
CA ASP A 230 41.96 -0.68 -23.43
C ASP A 230 41.97 0.51 -22.44
N PRO A 231 42.76 0.46 -21.35
CA PRO A 231 42.83 1.54 -20.36
C PRO A 231 43.50 2.82 -20.86
N SER A 232 44.17 2.77 -22.03
CA SER A 232 44.90 3.90 -22.60
C SER A 232 44.11 4.67 -23.67
N VAL A 233 43.01 4.11 -24.16
CA VAL A 233 42.18 4.71 -25.22
C VAL A 233 40.89 5.27 -24.62
N GLY A 234 40.84 6.59 -24.47
CA GLY A 234 39.64 7.30 -24.05
C GLY A 234 38.63 7.49 -25.17
N LEU A 235 37.37 7.73 -24.80
CA LEU A 235 36.31 8.11 -25.72
C LEU A 235 36.23 9.65 -25.84
N SER A 236 36.09 10.15 -27.05
CA SER A 236 36.07 11.60 -27.30
C SER A 236 34.74 12.26 -26.95
N ASP A 237 33.61 11.59 -27.24
CA ASP A 237 32.25 12.17 -27.10
C ASP A 237 31.31 11.21 -26.36
N ILE A 238 31.40 11.20 -25.03
CA ILE A 238 30.47 10.45 -24.19
C ILE A 238 29.19 11.26 -24.04
N SER A 239 28.13 10.82 -24.70
CA SER A 239 26.86 11.53 -24.73
C SER A 239 25.66 10.57 -24.63
N ILE A 240 24.49 11.13 -24.34
CA ILE A 240 23.24 10.37 -24.33
C ILE A 240 22.96 9.88 -25.75
N THR A 241 22.68 8.58 -25.88
CA THR A 241 22.41 7.94 -27.18
C THR A 241 21.00 7.35 -27.21
N LEU A 242 20.41 7.30 -28.40
CA LEU A 242 19.07 6.76 -28.59
C LEU A 242 19.02 5.29 -28.14
N PHE A 243 17.90 4.90 -27.53
CA PHE A 243 17.65 3.57 -26.95
C PHE A 243 18.65 3.07 -25.90
N SER A 244 19.50 3.95 -25.36
CA SER A 244 20.37 3.65 -24.21
C SER A 244 19.86 4.36 -22.95
N ALA A 245 19.70 3.61 -21.86
CA ALA A 245 19.23 4.16 -20.59
C ALA A 245 20.30 5.05 -19.94
N PHE A 246 19.97 6.29 -19.59
CA PHE A 246 20.90 7.19 -18.92
C PHE A 246 20.41 7.47 -17.51
N LYS A 247 21.33 7.71 -16.57
CA LYS A 247 20.98 8.09 -15.20
C LYS A 247 20.38 9.50 -15.22
N PRO A 248 19.12 9.67 -14.81
CA PRO A 248 18.51 11.00 -14.81
C PRO A 248 19.25 11.95 -13.87
N MET A 249 19.33 13.23 -14.25
CA MET A 249 19.87 14.27 -13.39
C MET A 249 19.03 14.39 -12.12
N LEU A 250 19.69 14.40 -10.96
CA LEU A 250 19.05 14.49 -9.65
C LEU A 250 19.06 15.92 -9.12
N ALA A 251 18.08 16.26 -8.28
CA ALA A 251 18.03 17.52 -7.56
C ALA A 251 18.63 17.38 -6.15
N THR A 252 19.44 18.35 -5.75
CA THR A 252 19.92 18.51 -4.37
C THR A 252 18.86 19.26 -3.55
N ILE A 253 18.74 18.94 -2.26
CA ILE A 253 17.91 19.72 -1.34
C ILE A 253 18.54 21.12 -1.20
N ALA A 254 17.80 22.15 -1.60
CA ALA A 254 18.25 23.53 -1.52
C ALA A 254 17.72 24.24 -0.27
N ASP A 255 18.50 25.19 0.24
CA ASP A 255 18.10 26.10 1.29
C ASP A 255 17.54 27.37 0.65
N ILE A 256 16.27 27.69 0.93
CA ILE A 256 15.55 28.80 0.29
C ILE A 256 16.25 30.13 0.58
N GLU A 257 16.82 30.32 1.78
CA GLU A 257 17.53 31.55 2.13
C GLU A 257 18.81 31.75 1.31
N ARG A 258 19.33 30.66 0.73
CA ARG A 258 20.58 30.64 -0.04
C ARG A 258 20.35 30.42 -1.53
N ILE A 259 19.10 30.33 -1.98
CA ILE A 259 18.78 29.91 -3.35
C ILE A 259 19.38 30.85 -4.39
N GLU A 260 19.34 32.16 -4.18
CA GLU A 260 19.94 33.13 -5.11
C GLU A 260 21.45 32.91 -5.25
N LYS A 261 22.14 32.63 -4.14
CA LYS A 261 23.57 32.33 -4.14
C LYS A 261 23.86 31.01 -4.84
N ASP A 262 23.06 29.97 -4.58
CA ASP A 262 23.20 28.66 -5.22
C ASP A 262 22.94 28.76 -6.74
N MET A 263 22.07 29.68 -7.16
CA MET A 263 21.80 30.06 -8.55
C MET A 263 22.77 31.14 -9.10
N LYS A 264 23.86 31.41 -8.38
CA LYS A 264 24.94 32.35 -8.77
C LYS A 264 24.44 33.78 -9.08
N HIS A 265 23.36 34.20 -8.43
CA HIS A 265 22.71 35.50 -8.64
C HIS A 265 22.31 35.77 -10.10
N GLN A 266 22.04 34.70 -10.86
CA GLN A 266 21.53 34.78 -12.23
C GLN A 266 20.04 34.40 -12.25
N SER A 267 19.38 34.66 -13.39
CA SER A 267 18.01 34.17 -13.61
C SER A 267 17.98 32.64 -13.56
N PHE A 268 16.95 32.08 -12.94
CA PHE A 268 16.75 30.64 -12.83
C PHE A 268 15.28 30.28 -13.07
N TYR A 269 15.04 29.04 -13.48
CA TYR A 269 13.69 28.51 -13.68
C TYR A 269 13.11 27.95 -12.38
N ILE A 270 11.79 28.08 -12.24
CA ILE A 270 11.02 27.44 -11.18
C ILE A 270 10.00 26.54 -11.86
N GLU A 271 10.14 25.24 -11.64
CA GLU A 271 9.25 24.22 -12.19
C GLU A 271 8.52 23.49 -11.07
N THR A 272 7.29 23.07 -11.33
CA THR A 272 6.53 22.25 -10.36
C THR A 272 7.20 20.88 -10.23
N LYS A 273 7.61 20.54 -9.01
CA LYS A 273 8.09 19.19 -8.73
C LYS A 273 6.89 18.21 -8.72
N LEU A 274 6.70 17.52 -9.84
CA LEU A 274 5.70 16.47 -9.98
C LEU A 274 6.01 15.28 -9.04
N ASP A 275 4.97 14.68 -8.49
CA ASP A 275 5.05 13.52 -7.59
C ASP A 275 4.57 12.26 -8.33
N GLY A 276 5.38 11.83 -9.29
CA GLY A 276 5.13 10.63 -10.09
C GLY A 276 6.39 9.77 -10.20
N GLU A 277 6.33 8.75 -11.05
CA GLU A 277 7.49 7.92 -11.36
C GLU A 277 8.34 8.58 -12.45
N ARG A 278 9.64 8.70 -12.21
CA ARG A 278 10.58 9.26 -13.20
C ARG A 278 10.79 8.24 -14.33
N MET A 279 10.52 8.66 -15.55
CA MET A 279 10.56 7.82 -16.75
C MET A 279 11.26 8.57 -17.89
N GLN A 280 12.20 7.91 -18.56
CA GLN A 280 12.76 8.37 -19.83
C GLN A 280 12.07 7.63 -20.98
N MET A 281 11.70 8.36 -22.04
CA MET A 281 11.09 7.81 -23.24
C MET A 281 12.01 8.06 -24.44
N HIS A 282 12.29 7.01 -25.20
CA HIS A 282 13.06 7.07 -26.45
C HIS A 282 12.15 6.69 -27.60
N LYS A 283 12.18 7.48 -28.68
CA LYS A 283 11.39 7.27 -29.89
C LYS A 283 12.31 7.29 -31.11
N ASP A 284 12.09 6.35 -32.03
CA ASP A 284 12.52 6.43 -33.43
C ASP A 284 11.39 5.94 -34.33
N GLY A 285 10.70 6.85 -35.01
CA GLY A 285 9.52 6.51 -35.81
C GLY A 285 8.45 5.85 -34.93
N ASP A 286 8.14 4.59 -35.23
CA ASP A 286 7.15 3.78 -34.52
C ASP A 286 7.76 2.94 -33.39
N VAL A 287 9.08 3.02 -33.16
CA VAL A 287 9.76 2.25 -32.12
C VAL A 287 9.94 3.09 -30.87
N TYR A 288 9.41 2.58 -29.76
CA TYR A 288 9.47 3.24 -28.45
C TYR A 288 10.18 2.37 -27.41
N ARG A 289 10.98 3.00 -26.55
CA ARG A 289 11.52 2.38 -25.34
C ARG A 289 11.34 3.28 -24.14
N TYR A 290 11.05 2.66 -23.00
CA TYR A 290 10.81 3.35 -21.74
C TYR A 290 11.77 2.82 -20.69
N PHE A 291 12.52 3.70 -20.03
CA PHE A 291 13.36 3.29 -18.93
C PHE A 291 13.03 4.05 -17.64
N SER A 292 12.98 3.31 -16.54
CA SER A 292 12.80 3.90 -15.20
C SER A 292 14.04 4.67 -14.75
N ARG A 293 13.93 5.39 -13.62
CA ARG A 293 15.07 6.04 -12.94
C ARG A 293 16.33 5.18 -12.79
N ASN A 294 16.16 3.87 -12.60
CA ASN A 294 17.26 2.93 -12.38
C ASN A 294 17.70 2.19 -13.66
N GLY A 295 17.15 2.57 -14.82
CA GLY A 295 17.49 2.00 -16.13
C GLY A 295 16.85 0.65 -16.44
N TYR A 296 15.80 0.24 -15.72
CA TYR A 296 15.01 -0.95 -16.09
C TYR A 296 14.07 -0.61 -17.25
N ASN A 297 13.91 -1.54 -18.19
CA ASN A 297 13.01 -1.41 -19.33
C ASN A 297 11.54 -1.63 -18.90
N TYR A 298 10.66 -0.74 -19.35
CA TYR A 298 9.21 -0.75 -19.12
C TYR A 298 8.41 -0.70 -20.44
N GLU A 299 9.03 -1.07 -21.56
CA GLU A 299 8.37 -1.10 -22.87
C GLU A 299 7.12 -1.98 -22.89
N ASP A 300 7.13 -3.14 -22.23
CA ASP A 300 5.97 -4.04 -22.15
C ASP A 300 4.74 -3.37 -21.52
N GLN A 301 4.95 -2.41 -20.61
CA GLN A 301 3.87 -1.71 -19.93
C GLN A 301 3.38 -0.50 -20.73
N PHE A 302 4.29 0.33 -21.25
CA PHE A 302 3.93 1.59 -21.89
C PHE A 302 3.66 1.44 -23.39
N GLY A 303 4.27 0.45 -24.05
CA GLY A 303 4.06 0.06 -25.44
C GLY A 303 5.33 0.23 -26.28
N SER A 304 5.78 -0.81 -26.97
CA SER A 304 6.95 -0.70 -27.87
C SER A 304 6.60 -0.08 -29.24
N SER A 305 5.31 -0.03 -29.58
CA SER A 305 4.78 0.48 -30.84
C SER A 305 3.44 1.22 -30.66
N PRO A 306 2.96 1.97 -31.67
CA PRO A 306 1.69 2.70 -31.60
C PRO A 306 0.44 1.81 -31.45
N GLN A 307 0.58 0.50 -31.60
CA GLN A 307 -0.54 -0.45 -31.57
C GLN A 307 -0.74 -1.11 -30.20
N GLU A 308 0.19 -0.96 -29.26
CA GLU A 308 0.18 -1.67 -27.98
C GLU A 308 0.59 -0.79 -26.80
N GLY A 309 0.29 -1.25 -25.58
CA GLY A 309 0.72 -0.61 -24.34
C GLY A 309 -0.25 0.43 -23.78
N SER A 310 0.05 0.87 -22.57
CA SER A 310 -0.82 1.79 -21.80
C SER A 310 -0.66 3.27 -22.14
N LEU A 311 0.37 3.66 -22.90
CA LEU A 311 0.69 5.07 -23.18
C LEU A 311 0.94 5.34 -24.67
N THR A 312 1.82 4.57 -25.30
CA THR A 312 2.30 4.80 -26.68
C THR A 312 1.18 5.02 -27.71
N PRO A 313 0.07 4.25 -27.71
CA PRO A 313 -1.01 4.43 -28.69
C PRO A 313 -1.70 5.79 -28.59
N PHE A 314 -1.72 6.37 -27.39
CA PHE A 314 -2.40 7.64 -27.11
C PHE A 314 -1.51 8.86 -27.39
N ILE A 315 -0.18 8.69 -27.31
CA ILE A 315 0.77 9.79 -27.52
C ILE A 315 1.41 9.79 -28.91
N HIS A 316 1.33 8.70 -29.68
CA HIS A 316 2.00 8.61 -30.98
C HIS A 316 1.61 9.74 -31.93
N ASN A 317 0.32 10.10 -31.99
CA ASN A 317 -0.19 11.16 -32.85
C ASN A 317 -0.02 12.58 -32.27
N THR A 318 0.56 12.73 -31.08
CA THR A 318 0.79 14.06 -30.46
C THR A 318 2.13 14.66 -30.85
N PHE A 319 3.07 13.84 -31.35
CA PHE A 319 4.33 14.32 -31.90
C PHE A 319 4.07 15.08 -33.21
N LYS A 320 4.82 16.17 -33.43
CA LYS A 320 4.79 16.87 -34.71
C LYS A 320 5.36 15.97 -35.81
N THR A 321 4.90 16.18 -37.04
CA THR A 321 5.23 15.34 -38.20
C THR A 321 6.72 15.34 -38.57
N ASP A 322 7.49 16.34 -38.11
CA ASP A 322 8.94 16.46 -38.31
C ASP A 322 9.76 15.74 -37.23
N VAL A 323 9.14 15.22 -36.16
CA VAL A 323 9.84 14.53 -35.07
C VAL A 323 9.94 13.04 -35.35
N GLN A 324 11.01 12.65 -36.06
CA GLN A 324 11.35 11.25 -36.27
C GLN A 324 11.88 10.61 -34.99
N ASN A 325 12.96 11.19 -34.42
CA ASN A 325 13.61 10.69 -33.22
C ASN A 325 13.54 11.70 -32.06
N CYS A 326 13.34 11.21 -30.85
CA CYS A 326 13.41 12.05 -29.65
C CYS A 326 13.72 11.25 -28.39
N ILE A 327 14.30 11.93 -27.41
CA ILE A 327 14.48 11.42 -26.04
C ILE A 327 13.81 12.43 -25.10
N LEU A 328 12.86 11.95 -24.31
CA LEU A 328 12.17 12.75 -23.30
C LEU A 328 12.52 12.24 -21.90
N ASP A 329 12.53 13.15 -20.94
CA ASP A 329 12.72 12.87 -19.51
C ASP A 329 11.57 13.54 -18.74
N GLY A 330 10.81 12.76 -17.97
CA GLY A 330 9.59 13.27 -17.34
C GLY A 330 9.05 12.37 -16.24
N TYR A 331 7.84 12.69 -15.80
CA TYR A 331 7.13 11.96 -14.75
C TYR A 331 5.84 11.39 -15.29
N THR A 332 5.53 10.14 -14.94
CA THR A 332 4.19 9.59 -15.15
C THR A 332 3.34 9.88 -13.92
N MET A 333 2.21 10.59 -14.09
CA MET A 333 1.24 10.92 -13.05
C MET A 333 0.01 10.01 -13.14
N LYS A 334 0.25 8.70 -13.14
CA LYS A 334 -0.79 7.69 -13.35
C LYS A 334 -1.97 7.86 -12.38
N GLU A 335 -1.68 8.06 -11.10
CA GLU A 335 -2.71 8.18 -10.05
C GLU A 335 -3.63 9.40 -10.24
N LEU A 336 -3.09 10.53 -10.69
CA LEU A 336 -3.90 11.74 -10.94
C LEU A 336 -4.73 11.60 -12.22
N TYR A 337 -4.18 10.94 -13.24
CA TYR A 337 -4.90 10.63 -14.48
C TYR A 337 -6.10 9.71 -14.21
N ASP A 338 -5.87 8.63 -13.46
CA ASP A 338 -6.91 7.67 -13.07
C ASP A 338 -8.01 8.36 -12.22
N LEU A 339 -7.63 9.25 -11.30
CA LEU A 339 -8.58 10.07 -10.54
C LEU A 339 -9.37 11.03 -11.43
N GLY A 340 -8.71 11.68 -12.40
CA GLY A 340 -9.35 12.56 -13.36
C GLY A 340 -10.43 11.85 -14.17
N LEU A 341 -10.14 10.65 -14.67
CA LEU A 341 -11.12 9.81 -15.36
C LEU A 341 -12.28 9.40 -14.45
N LYS A 342 -12.00 9.02 -13.21
CA LYS A 342 -13.02 8.64 -12.22
C LYS A 342 -14.02 9.77 -11.95
N LEU A 343 -13.52 11.00 -11.79
CA LEU A 343 -14.33 12.16 -11.43
C LEU A 343 -14.97 12.88 -12.62
N ALA A 344 -14.51 12.63 -13.85
CA ALA A 344 -14.93 13.34 -15.07
C ALA A 344 -16.45 13.47 -15.23
N LYS A 345 -17.19 12.40 -14.93
CA LYS A 345 -18.66 12.31 -15.08
C LYS A 345 -19.47 13.09 -14.03
N HIS A 346 -18.83 13.59 -12.97
CA HIS A 346 -19.51 14.20 -11.82
C HIS A 346 -19.32 15.71 -11.70
N TRP A 347 -18.47 16.31 -12.54
CA TRP A 347 -18.25 17.75 -12.55
C TRP A 347 -19.48 18.53 -13.00
N LYS A 348 -19.83 19.57 -12.25
CA LYS A 348 -20.92 20.51 -12.55
C LYS A 348 -20.38 21.94 -12.62
N PRO A 349 -20.85 22.80 -13.54
CA PRO A 349 -20.45 24.21 -13.59
C PRO A 349 -20.78 24.96 -12.29
N PHE A 350 -19.85 25.78 -11.78
CA PHE A 350 -20.09 26.60 -10.59
C PHE A 350 -20.63 27.98 -10.97
N HIS A 351 -21.86 28.29 -10.54
CA HIS A 351 -22.50 29.59 -10.83
C HIS A 351 -22.41 30.54 -9.63
N ARG A 352 -21.71 31.67 -9.79
CA ARG A 352 -21.49 32.65 -8.70
C ARG A 352 -22.79 33.22 -8.10
N LYS A 353 -23.85 33.35 -8.91
CA LYS A 353 -25.16 33.87 -8.48
C LYS A 353 -26.08 32.79 -7.88
N ALA A 354 -25.74 31.52 -8.07
CA ALA A 354 -26.49 30.37 -7.57
C ALA A 354 -25.50 29.29 -7.11
N PRO A 355 -24.72 29.54 -6.04
CA PRO A 355 -23.76 28.58 -5.55
C PRO A 355 -24.48 27.37 -4.93
N PRO A 356 -23.88 26.17 -5.00
CA PRO A 356 -24.42 24.98 -4.36
C PRO A 356 -24.43 25.14 -2.84
N SER A 357 -25.53 24.74 -2.19
CA SER A 357 -25.69 24.85 -0.74
C SER A 357 -24.69 23.98 0.05
N CYS A 358 -24.19 22.91 -0.57
CA CYS A 358 -23.26 21.96 0.02
C CYS A 358 -21.79 22.44 0.05
N ILE A 359 -21.43 23.53 -0.66
CA ILE A 359 -20.05 24.04 -0.69
C ILE A 359 -20.04 25.54 -0.40
N LEU A 360 -19.75 25.88 0.85
CA LEU A 360 -19.60 27.26 1.28
C LEU A 360 -18.19 27.77 0.93
N CYS A 361 -18.10 28.69 -0.01
CA CYS A 361 -16.83 29.27 -0.47
C CYS A 361 -16.58 30.66 0.13
N GLY A 362 -15.32 31.00 0.40
CA GLY A 362 -14.88 32.35 0.76
C GLY A 362 -14.81 33.27 -0.47
N THR A 363 -13.78 34.11 -0.59
CA THR A 363 -13.54 34.90 -1.81
C THR A 363 -13.18 34.02 -3.01
N GLU A 364 -12.41 32.94 -2.78
CA GLU A 364 -12.00 31.99 -3.82
C GLU A 364 -13.19 31.12 -4.26
N LYS A 365 -13.42 31.00 -5.57
CA LYS A 365 -14.53 30.23 -6.17
C LYS A 365 -13.99 29.27 -7.23
N PRO A 366 -14.42 27.99 -7.26
CA PRO A 366 -13.99 27.06 -8.29
C PRO A 366 -14.70 27.33 -9.64
N GLU A 367 -14.15 26.81 -10.73
CA GLU A 367 -14.79 26.85 -12.06
C GLU A 367 -15.91 25.80 -12.19
N VAL A 368 -15.62 24.60 -11.71
CA VAL A 368 -16.54 23.47 -11.61
C VAL A 368 -16.54 22.96 -10.18
N TYR A 369 -17.67 22.42 -9.74
CA TYR A 369 -17.79 21.79 -8.44
C TYR A 369 -18.28 20.36 -8.60
N ILE A 370 -18.06 19.57 -7.56
CA ILE A 370 -18.55 18.21 -7.45
C ILE A 370 -19.33 18.10 -6.14
N GLU A 371 -20.48 17.41 -6.17
CA GLU A 371 -21.21 17.14 -4.94
C GLU A 371 -20.33 16.27 -4.01
N PRO A 372 -20.24 16.57 -2.70
CA PRO A 372 -19.34 15.86 -1.79
C PRO A 372 -19.45 14.33 -1.86
N TRP A 373 -20.66 13.79 -2.00
CA TRP A 373 -20.91 12.34 -2.08
C TRP A 373 -20.41 11.64 -3.34
N ASN A 374 -20.03 12.39 -4.38
CA ASN A 374 -19.38 11.85 -5.57
C ASN A 374 -17.87 12.16 -5.60
N SER A 375 -17.35 12.84 -4.58
CA SER A 375 -15.95 13.27 -4.48
C SER A 375 -15.07 12.22 -3.79
N VAL A 376 -13.78 12.50 -3.69
CA VAL A 376 -12.77 11.61 -3.08
C VAL A 376 -11.96 12.38 -2.04
N ILE A 377 -11.62 11.73 -0.93
CA ILE A 377 -10.75 12.32 0.09
C ILE A 377 -9.29 12.26 -0.37
N VAL A 378 -8.58 13.38 -0.21
CA VAL A 378 -7.14 13.47 -0.43
C VAL A 378 -6.42 13.78 0.88
N GLN A 379 -5.37 13.03 1.17
CA GLN A 379 -4.49 13.32 2.30
C GLN A 379 -3.52 14.43 1.88
N VAL A 380 -3.65 15.59 2.51
CA VAL A 380 -2.83 16.77 2.21
C VAL A 380 -1.76 16.96 3.27
N LYS A 381 -0.52 17.14 2.82
CA LYS A 381 0.61 17.53 3.65
C LYS A 381 0.93 19.00 3.42
N ALA A 382 1.06 19.76 4.49
CA ALA A 382 1.36 21.18 4.45
C ALA A 382 2.37 21.54 5.54
N THR A 383 3.02 22.70 5.41
CA THR A 383 4.01 23.17 6.39
C THR A 383 3.35 23.78 7.61
N GLU A 384 2.32 24.61 7.40
CA GLU A 384 1.59 25.32 8.46
C GLU A 384 0.20 25.76 7.98
N ILE A 385 -0.69 26.04 8.92
CA ILE A 385 -2.01 26.65 8.75
C ILE A 385 -1.84 28.15 9.00
N VAL A 386 -2.16 28.98 7.99
CA VAL A 386 -2.02 30.44 8.04
C VAL A 386 -3.40 31.11 7.92
N PRO A 387 -3.64 32.27 8.56
CA PRO A 387 -4.88 33.03 8.38
C PRO A 387 -5.10 33.40 6.90
N SER A 388 -6.34 33.33 6.43
CA SER A 388 -6.71 33.72 5.06
C SER A 388 -8.20 34.01 4.97
N ASP A 389 -8.55 35.14 4.37
CA ASP A 389 -9.90 35.57 4.03
C ASP A 389 -10.42 34.97 2.71
N MET A 390 -9.55 34.31 1.94
CA MET A 390 -9.90 33.69 0.66
C MET A 390 -10.80 32.46 0.82
N TYR A 391 -10.69 31.74 1.94
CA TYR A 391 -11.38 30.48 2.19
C TYR A 391 -12.39 30.61 3.34
N LYS A 392 -13.47 29.81 3.32
CA LYS A 392 -14.56 29.92 4.28
C LYS A 392 -14.15 29.62 5.74
N THR A 393 -13.11 28.81 5.90
CA THR A 393 -12.48 28.45 7.18
C THR A 393 -11.78 29.61 7.88
N GLY A 394 -11.54 30.74 7.20
CA GLY A 394 -10.75 31.86 7.74
C GLY A 394 -9.24 31.57 7.85
N CYS A 395 -8.80 30.42 7.34
CA CYS A 395 -7.41 29.98 7.29
C CYS A 395 -7.17 29.08 6.07
N THR A 396 -5.91 28.94 5.67
CA THR A 396 -5.49 28.08 4.57
C THR A 396 -4.18 27.36 4.89
N LEU A 397 -3.80 26.43 4.02
CA LEU A 397 -2.58 25.64 4.15
C LEU A 397 -1.43 26.30 3.40
N ARG A 398 -0.25 26.39 4.02
CA ARG A 398 0.99 26.82 3.37
C ARG A 398 1.73 25.63 2.77
N PHE A 399 2.07 25.74 1.49
CA PHE A 399 2.69 24.68 0.69
C PHE A 399 1.95 23.32 0.75
N PRO A 400 0.63 23.29 0.50
CA PRO A 400 -0.12 22.04 0.50
C PRO A 400 0.27 21.16 -0.69
N ARG A 401 0.41 19.86 -0.44
CA ARG A 401 0.59 18.84 -1.48
C ARG A 401 -0.22 17.59 -1.15
N ILE A 402 -0.82 16.97 -2.16
CA ILE A 402 -1.50 15.68 -2.01
C ILE A 402 -0.41 14.61 -1.79
N GLU A 403 -0.45 13.94 -0.65
CA GLU A 403 0.47 12.84 -0.32
C GLU A 403 -0.14 11.49 -0.73
N LYS A 404 -1.47 11.39 -0.72
CA LYS A 404 -2.20 10.16 -1.10
C LYS A 404 -3.65 10.48 -1.44
N ILE A 405 -4.20 9.78 -2.45
CA ILE A 405 -5.64 9.68 -2.69
C ILE A 405 -6.20 8.59 -1.76
N ARG A 406 -7.10 8.95 -0.85
CA ARG A 406 -7.61 8.08 0.21
C ARG A 406 -8.88 7.37 -0.25
N GLU A 407 -8.72 6.39 -1.14
CA GLU A 407 -9.82 5.50 -1.54
C GLU A 407 -10.31 4.61 -0.40
N ASP A 408 -9.54 4.51 0.68
CA ASP A 408 -9.91 3.82 1.91
C ASP A 408 -10.86 4.62 2.82
N LYS A 409 -11.27 5.83 2.42
CA LYS A 409 -12.16 6.69 3.17
C LYS A 409 -13.34 7.16 2.32
N GLU A 410 -14.52 7.14 2.93
CA GLU A 410 -15.72 7.71 2.34
C GLU A 410 -15.76 9.23 2.51
N TRP A 411 -16.45 9.94 1.61
CA TRP A 411 -16.47 11.41 1.53
C TRP A 411 -16.86 12.12 2.85
N HIS A 412 -17.71 11.51 3.66
CA HIS A 412 -18.19 12.06 4.93
C HIS A 412 -17.18 11.90 6.08
N GLU A 413 -16.10 11.14 5.89
CA GLU A 413 -14.97 11.06 6.83
C GLU A 413 -13.96 12.21 6.64
N CYS A 414 -14.36 13.26 5.93
CA CYS A 414 -13.58 14.48 5.75
C CYS A 414 -13.32 15.14 7.10
N THR A 415 -12.11 15.70 7.26
CA THR A 415 -11.71 16.44 8.46
C THR A 415 -12.70 17.57 8.76
N SER A 416 -13.18 17.63 10.00
CA SER A 416 -14.15 18.63 10.44
C SER A 416 -13.49 19.98 10.75
N LEU A 417 -14.30 21.02 10.93
CA LEU A 417 -13.82 22.33 11.36
C LEU A 417 -13.21 22.27 12.78
N GLU A 418 -13.76 21.43 13.65
CA GLU A 418 -13.25 21.24 15.01
C GLU A 418 -11.85 20.63 15.00
N ASP A 419 -11.64 19.59 14.17
CA ASP A 419 -10.32 18.97 13.99
C ASP A 419 -9.30 19.96 13.43
N LEU A 420 -9.71 20.80 12.48
CA LEU A 420 -8.85 21.82 11.88
C LEU A 420 -8.43 22.89 12.91
N GLU A 421 -9.36 23.33 13.77
CA GLU A 421 -9.05 24.29 14.83
C GLU A 421 -8.17 23.67 15.92
N GLN A 422 -8.38 22.39 16.27
CA GLN A 422 -7.47 21.66 17.16
C GLN A 422 -6.06 21.56 16.59
N LEU A 423 -5.91 21.29 15.29
CA LEU A 423 -4.60 21.25 14.62
C LEU A 423 -3.92 22.62 14.61
N ARG A 424 -4.70 23.69 14.41
CA ARG A 424 -4.22 25.08 14.46
C ARG A 424 -3.74 25.46 15.87
N GLY A 425 -4.51 25.09 16.90
CA GLY A 425 -4.21 25.39 18.30
C GLY A 425 -3.01 24.65 18.87
N LYS A 426 -2.73 23.42 18.41
CA LYS A 426 -1.65 22.57 18.96
C LYS A 426 -0.22 23.11 18.79
N ALA A 427 0.02 23.99 17.81
CA ALA A 427 1.37 24.53 17.56
C ALA A 427 1.36 25.88 16.84
N SER A 428 0.41 26.75 17.19
CA SER A 428 0.28 28.10 16.62
C SER A 428 0.27 28.09 15.08
N GLY A 429 -0.41 27.11 14.48
CA GLY A 429 -0.48 26.90 13.04
C GLY A 429 0.60 25.99 12.44
N LYS A 430 1.74 25.73 13.08
CA LYS A 430 2.77 24.83 12.50
C LYS A 430 2.35 23.36 12.59
N LEU A 431 2.31 22.67 11.45
CA LEU A 431 1.89 21.26 11.40
C LEU A 431 3.03 20.28 11.75
N ALA A 432 4.24 20.80 11.99
CA ALA A 432 5.38 20.06 12.52
C ALA A 432 5.57 20.37 14.02
N SER A 433 4.74 19.75 14.87
CA SER A 433 4.72 20.01 16.32
C SER A 433 5.34 18.90 17.18
N LYS A 434 5.72 17.76 16.59
CA LYS A 434 6.34 16.66 17.33
C LYS A 434 7.84 16.91 17.51
N HIS A 435 8.23 17.36 18.70
CA HIS A 435 9.56 17.07 19.23
C HIS A 435 9.69 15.56 19.47
N LEU A 436 10.78 14.95 18.98
CA LEU A 436 11.22 13.61 19.40
C LEU A 436 11.64 13.70 20.87
N TYR A 437 10.81 13.23 21.78
CA TYR A 437 11.16 13.13 23.21
C TYR A 437 12.07 11.91 23.44
N VAL A 438 13.26 12.18 23.97
CA VAL A 438 14.06 11.29 24.81
C VAL A 438 13.87 11.82 26.23
N GLY A 439 13.57 10.95 27.19
CA GLY A 439 13.06 11.27 28.53
C GLY A 439 13.95 12.15 29.42
N ASP A 440 13.28 12.72 30.42
CA ASP A 440 13.73 13.69 31.44
C ASP A 440 15.00 13.30 32.22
N ASP A 441 15.95 14.24 32.31
CA ASP A 441 16.41 14.92 33.54
C ASP A 441 17.63 15.81 33.22
N ASP A 442 17.74 16.94 33.92
CA ASP A 442 18.79 17.98 33.92
C ASP A 442 18.70 19.22 33.00
N GLU A 443 18.92 20.36 33.65
CA GLU A 443 18.80 21.78 33.28
C GLU A 443 19.64 22.29 32.08
N PRO A 444 19.33 23.50 31.55
CA PRO A 444 19.77 23.95 30.22
C PRO A 444 21.19 24.52 30.21
N GLN A 445 22.04 24.06 29.26
CA GLN A 445 23.31 24.72 28.93
C GLN A 445 23.50 24.98 27.43
N GLU A 446 24.09 26.14 27.17
CA GLU A 446 24.18 26.89 25.92
C GLU A 446 24.79 26.15 24.72
N LYS A 447 24.29 26.50 23.53
CA LYS A 447 24.79 26.03 22.22
C LYS A 447 26.24 26.45 21.98
N LYS A 448 27.19 25.53 22.15
CA LYS A 448 28.55 25.67 21.59
C LYS A 448 28.60 25.30 20.10
N ARG A 449 29.29 26.16 19.34
CA ARG A 449 29.59 26.09 17.90
C ARG A 449 30.08 24.69 17.45
N LYS A 450 29.55 24.20 16.32
CA LYS A 450 29.99 22.95 15.68
C LYS A 450 31.42 23.09 15.11
N ALA A 451 32.31 22.19 15.54
CA ALA A 451 33.58 21.89 14.87
C ALA A 451 33.43 20.66 13.93
N ALA A 452 34.42 20.49 13.05
CA ALA A 452 34.51 19.61 11.87
C ALA A 452 34.14 18.11 12.06
N PRO A 453 33.83 17.37 10.97
CA PRO A 453 33.15 16.07 11.06
C PRO A 453 34.10 14.92 11.43
N LYS A 454 33.66 14.05 12.34
CA LYS A 454 34.24 12.71 12.58
C LYS A 454 33.18 11.61 12.39
N MET A 455 33.71 10.48 11.90
CA MET A 455 33.17 9.15 11.52
C MET A 455 31.71 8.78 11.88
N LYS A 456 31.02 8.22 10.87
CA LYS A 456 29.69 7.61 10.93
C LYS A 456 29.61 6.47 11.97
N LYS A 457 28.70 6.60 12.94
CA LYS A 457 28.22 5.49 13.78
C LYS A 457 27.36 4.53 12.95
N VAL A 458 27.48 3.25 13.28
CA VAL A 458 26.71 2.10 12.77
C VAL A 458 25.22 2.34 12.94
N ILE A 459 24.45 2.05 11.90
CA ILE A 459 22.98 2.09 11.90
C ILE A 459 22.48 0.95 12.81
N GLY A 460 21.94 1.31 13.97
CA GLY A 460 21.23 0.37 14.85
C GLY A 460 19.85 0.02 14.29
N ILE A 461 19.44 -1.24 14.48
CA ILE A 461 18.09 -1.73 14.15
C ILE A 461 17.06 -1.02 15.03
N ILE A 462 15.92 -0.65 14.43
CA ILE A 462 14.83 0.04 15.11
C ILE A 462 14.21 -0.89 16.17
N GLU A 463 13.93 -0.35 17.36
CA GLU A 463 13.56 -1.09 18.57
C GLU A 463 12.31 -1.99 18.42
N HIS A 464 11.39 -1.66 17.51
CA HIS A 464 10.19 -2.44 17.20
C HIS A 464 10.43 -3.66 16.29
N LEU A 465 11.67 -3.88 15.82
CA LEU A 465 12.09 -5.04 15.02
C LEU A 465 12.92 -6.03 15.83
N LYS A 466 13.08 -5.79 17.14
CA LYS A 466 13.79 -6.65 18.07
C LYS A 466 12.84 -7.78 18.49
N ALA A 467 13.28 -9.04 18.38
CA ALA A 467 12.54 -10.16 18.96
C ALA A 467 12.51 -10.01 20.50
N PRO A 468 11.40 -10.38 21.17
CA PRO A 468 11.33 -10.36 22.63
C PRO A 468 12.43 -11.27 23.20
N ASN A 469 13.06 -10.83 24.29
CA ASN A 469 14.14 -11.56 24.95
C ASN A 469 13.53 -12.58 25.92
N LEU A 470 13.14 -13.74 25.39
CA LEU A 470 12.41 -14.79 26.11
C LEU A 470 13.31 -15.69 26.99
N SER A 471 14.56 -15.30 27.26
CA SER A 471 15.53 -16.16 27.95
C SER A 471 15.19 -16.47 29.41
N ASN A 472 14.22 -15.77 30.01
CA ASN A 472 13.88 -15.84 31.45
C ASN A 472 12.40 -16.19 31.73
N VAL A 473 11.63 -16.68 30.74
CA VAL A 473 10.19 -16.97 30.93
C VAL A 473 9.99 -18.40 31.46
N ASN A 474 9.40 -18.54 32.66
CA ASN A 474 9.04 -19.84 33.23
C ASN A 474 7.65 -20.27 32.72
N LYS A 475 7.55 -21.47 32.12
CA LYS A 475 6.30 -22.01 31.57
C LYS A 475 5.29 -22.26 32.71
N VAL A 476 4.13 -21.60 32.66
CA VAL A 476 3.04 -21.67 33.65
C VAL A 476 1.99 -22.69 33.24
N SER A 477 1.78 -22.89 31.93
CA SER A 477 0.77 -23.81 31.38
C SER A 477 1.12 -24.26 29.95
N ASN A 478 0.41 -25.26 29.42
CA ASN A 478 0.63 -25.83 28.08
C ASN A 478 -0.59 -25.67 27.15
N ILE A 479 -1.49 -24.72 27.41
CA ILE A 479 -2.76 -24.58 26.64
C ILE A 479 -2.53 -24.25 25.16
N PHE A 480 -1.37 -23.66 24.82
CA PHE A 480 -1.00 -23.25 23.47
C PHE A 480 0.19 -24.05 22.93
N GLU A 481 0.43 -25.25 23.47
CA GLU A 481 1.49 -26.14 22.99
C GLU A 481 1.33 -26.42 21.50
N ASP A 482 2.42 -26.24 20.73
CA ASP A 482 2.47 -26.36 19.27
C ASP A 482 1.60 -25.37 18.47
N VAL A 483 1.11 -24.29 19.11
CA VAL A 483 0.32 -23.24 18.43
C VAL A 483 1.17 -22.00 18.16
N GLU A 484 1.22 -21.56 16.89
CA GLU A 484 1.98 -20.39 16.46
C GLU A 484 1.10 -19.13 16.38
N PHE A 485 1.53 -18.07 17.06
CA PHE A 485 0.86 -16.77 17.10
C PHE A 485 1.72 -15.67 16.52
N CYS A 486 1.09 -14.69 15.88
CA CYS A 486 1.79 -13.49 15.43
C CYS A 486 1.21 -12.23 16.07
N VAL A 487 1.96 -11.59 16.98
CA VAL A 487 1.50 -10.36 17.66
C VAL A 487 1.96 -9.11 16.88
N MET A 488 1.00 -8.41 16.28
CA MET A 488 1.26 -7.21 15.49
C MET A 488 1.21 -5.93 16.33
N SER A 489 0.27 -5.85 17.26
CA SER A 489 0.13 -4.73 18.20
C SER A 489 -0.61 -5.18 19.46
N GLY A 490 -0.21 -4.66 20.61
CA GLY A 490 -0.94 -4.86 21.87
C GLY A 490 -2.04 -3.82 22.08
N THR A 491 -2.67 -3.85 23.26
CA THR A 491 -3.61 -2.83 23.75
C THR A 491 -2.88 -1.82 24.62
N ASN A 492 -3.54 -0.72 25.01
CA ASN A 492 -2.96 0.27 25.92
C ASN A 492 -2.59 -0.33 27.30
N SER A 493 -3.34 -1.35 27.74
CA SER A 493 -3.12 -2.04 29.02
C SER A 493 -2.13 -3.19 28.90
N HIS A 494 -2.06 -3.85 27.74
CA HIS A 494 -1.19 -5.00 27.49
C HIS A 494 -0.36 -4.73 26.23
N PRO A 495 0.83 -4.09 26.38
CA PRO A 495 1.71 -3.79 25.25
C PRO A 495 2.12 -5.07 24.51
N LYS A 496 2.54 -4.93 23.25
CA LYS A 496 2.96 -6.07 22.42
C LYS A 496 3.95 -7.03 23.14
N PRO A 497 5.01 -6.55 23.82
CA PRO A 497 5.92 -7.45 24.54
C PRO A 497 5.28 -8.23 25.69
N ASP A 498 4.27 -7.66 26.36
CA ASP A 498 3.55 -8.34 27.45
C ASP A 498 2.70 -9.49 26.90
N LEU A 499 1.96 -9.26 25.80
CA LEU A 499 1.22 -10.31 25.11
C LEU A 499 2.14 -11.43 24.59
N GLU A 500 3.30 -11.08 24.03
CA GLU A 500 4.28 -12.06 23.56
C GLU A 500 4.83 -12.90 24.73
N ASN A 501 5.10 -12.30 25.89
CA ASN A 501 5.53 -13.03 27.08
C ASN A 501 4.45 -13.97 27.60
N ARG A 502 3.19 -13.51 27.68
CA ARG A 502 2.07 -14.34 28.16
C ARG A 502 1.77 -15.52 27.24
N ILE A 503 1.88 -15.35 25.92
CA ILE A 503 1.75 -16.47 24.98
C ILE A 503 2.84 -17.51 25.25
N ALA A 504 4.07 -17.07 25.50
CA ALA A 504 5.21 -17.95 25.81
C ALA A 504 5.05 -18.66 27.16
N GLU A 505 4.54 -17.97 28.20
CA GLU A 505 4.23 -18.56 29.52
C GLU A 505 3.24 -19.72 29.42
N PHE A 506 2.32 -19.66 28.46
CA PHE A 506 1.26 -20.66 28.26
C PHE A 506 1.60 -21.66 27.13
N GLY A 507 2.86 -21.67 26.67
CA GLY A 507 3.42 -22.68 25.78
C GLY A 507 3.30 -22.43 24.28
N GLY A 508 2.82 -21.24 23.87
CA GLY A 508 2.68 -20.86 22.46
C GLY A 508 3.96 -20.31 21.84
N TYR A 509 4.09 -20.48 20.52
CA TYR A 509 5.20 -19.97 19.73
C TYR A 509 4.87 -18.59 19.13
N ILE A 510 5.78 -17.62 19.26
CA ILE A 510 5.58 -16.26 18.73
C ILE A 510 6.42 -16.04 17.48
N VAL A 511 5.78 -15.63 16.38
CA VAL A 511 6.43 -15.18 15.16
C VAL A 511 6.23 -13.69 14.90
N GLN A 512 7.24 -13.05 14.29
CA GLN A 512 7.20 -11.61 13.98
C GLN A 512 6.48 -11.27 12.68
N ASN A 513 6.24 -12.27 11.82
CA ASN A 513 5.41 -12.16 10.62
C ASN A 513 4.63 -13.47 10.46
N PRO A 514 3.36 -13.42 10.04
CA PRO A 514 2.55 -14.62 9.88
C PRO A 514 3.08 -15.51 8.75
N GLY A 515 3.29 -16.78 9.05
CA GLY A 515 3.63 -17.87 8.15
C GLY A 515 2.43 -18.78 7.87
N PRO A 516 2.57 -19.82 7.03
CA PRO A 516 1.47 -20.73 6.69
C PRO A 516 0.93 -21.50 7.91
N ASP A 517 1.77 -21.69 8.94
CA ASP A 517 1.43 -22.44 10.16
C ASP A 517 0.95 -21.52 11.30
N THR A 518 0.89 -20.20 11.07
CA THR A 518 0.39 -19.24 12.06
C THR A 518 -1.10 -19.47 12.27
N TYR A 519 -1.47 -19.85 13.49
CA TYR A 519 -2.84 -20.09 13.91
C TYR A 519 -3.69 -18.82 13.79
N CYS A 520 -3.22 -17.71 14.38
CA CYS A 520 -3.85 -16.41 14.19
C CYS A 520 -2.90 -15.23 14.43
N VAL A 521 -3.29 -14.07 13.88
CA VAL A 521 -2.60 -12.80 14.07
C VAL A 521 -3.32 -11.98 15.13
N ILE A 522 -2.62 -11.61 16.20
CA ILE A 522 -3.18 -10.82 17.30
C ILE A 522 -2.88 -9.35 17.07
N ALA A 523 -3.92 -8.51 17.01
CA ALA A 523 -3.77 -7.08 16.77
C ALA A 523 -4.74 -6.23 17.60
N GLY A 524 -4.23 -5.46 18.57
CA GLY A 524 -5.03 -4.44 19.28
C GLY A 524 -5.35 -3.17 18.48
N SER A 525 -4.76 -2.96 17.30
CA SER A 525 -4.98 -1.78 16.45
C SER A 525 -4.73 -2.07 14.97
N GLU A 526 -5.54 -1.51 14.07
CA GLU A 526 -5.43 -1.71 12.62
C GLU A 526 -4.36 -0.83 11.94
N ASN A 527 -3.10 -1.08 12.27
CA ASN A 527 -1.96 -0.41 11.64
C ASN A 527 -1.71 -0.92 10.21
N ILE A 528 -0.90 -0.20 9.43
CA ILE A 528 -0.62 -0.53 8.01
C ILE A 528 -0.20 -1.99 7.79
N ARG A 529 0.58 -2.57 8.71
CA ARG A 529 0.96 -4.00 8.64
C ARG A 529 -0.22 -4.95 8.82
N VAL A 530 -1.13 -4.63 9.74
CA VAL A 530 -2.36 -5.41 9.97
C VAL A 530 -3.28 -5.28 8.76
N LYS A 531 -3.44 -4.07 8.22
CA LYS A 531 -4.22 -3.85 6.99
C LYS A 531 -3.65 -4.61 5.78
N ASN A 532 -2.32 -4.70 5.65
CA ASN A 532 -1.70 -5.50 4.60
C ASN A 532 -1.96 -7.01 4.79
N ILE A 533 -2.00 -7.50 6.04
CA ILE A 533 -2.33 -8.89 6.35
C ILE A 533 -3.81 -9.16 6.03
N ILE A 534 -4.71 -8.26 6.43
CA ILE A 534 -6.14 -8.30 6.10
C ILE A 534 -6.34 -8.32 4.57
N SER A 535 -5.64 -7.45 3.83
CA SER A 535 -5.74 -7.42 2.36
C SER A 535 -5.21 -8.66 1.67
N SER A 536 -4.38 -9.46 2.37
CA SER A 536 -3.86 -10.71 1.84
C SER A 536 -4.87 -11.86 1.94
N ASP A 537 -5.90 -11.73 2.79
CA ASP A 537 -7.03 -12.67 2.96
C ASP A 537 -6.62 -14.11 3.28
N LYS A 538 -5.44 -14.29 3.90
CA LYS A 538 -4.81 -15.60 4.16
C LYS A 538 -4.84 -16.04 5.62
N HIS A 539 -4.99 -15.10 6.54
CA HIS A 539 -4.83 -15.34 7.98
C HIS A 539 -5.97 -14.68 8.74
N ASP A 540 -6.44 -15.36 9.77
CA ASP A 540 -7.40 -14.80 10.71
C ASP A 540 -6.71 -13.77 11.62
N VAL A 541 -7.32 -12.58 11.73
CA VAL A 541 -6.85 -11.50 12.60
C VAL A 541 -7.80 -11.37 13.78
N VAL A 542 -7.28 -11.61 14.97
CA VAL A 542 -8.04 -11.72 16.22
C VAL A 542 -7.64 -10.58 17.16
N LYS A 543 -8.61 -10.05 17.90
CA LYS A 543 -8.35 -9.01 18.89
C LYS A 543 -7.68 -9.59 20.14
N PRO A 544 -6.84 -8.83 20.87
CA PRO A 544 -6.13 -9.32 22.06
C PRO A 544 -7.03 -9.80 23.20
N GLU A 545 -8.29 -9.36 23.25
CA GLU A 545 -9.26 -9.73 24.27
C GLU A 545 -9.51 -11.24 24.31
N TRP A 546 -9.53 -11.91 23.16
CA TRP A 546 -9.65 -13.37 23.10
C TRP A 546 -8.49 -14.08 23.79
N LEU A 547 -7.28 -13.60 23.57
CA LEU A 547 -6.09 -14.17 24.20
C LEU A 547 -6.17 -13.98 25.71
N LEU A 548 -6.56 -12.79 26.17
CA LEU A 548 -6.72 -12.51 27.60
C LEU A 548 -7.78 -13.42 28.25
N GLU A 549 -8.91 -13.66 27.58
CA GLU A 549 -9.96 -14.56 28.06
C GLU A 549 -9.48 -16.03 28.13
N CYS A 550 -8.65 -16.47 27.18
CA CYS A 550 -8.01 -17.80 27.23
C CYS A 550 -7.04 -17.92 28.40
N LEU A 551 -6.32 -16.84 28.74
CA LEU A 551 -5.36 -16.80 29.84
C LEU A 551 -6.08 -16.78 31.20
N GLU A 552 -7.18 -16.05 31.33
CA GLU A 552 -8.00 -15.98 32.56
C GLU A 552 -8.71 -17.29 32.86
N THR A 553 -9.35 -17.89 31.84
CA THR A 553 -10.06 -19.17 31.97
C THR A 553 -9.12 -20.37 32.00
N LYS A 554 -7.82 -20.16 31.70
CA LYS A 554 -6.80 -21.21 31.55
C LYS A 554 -7.21 -22.32 30.58
N SER A 555 -8.00 -21.97 29.56
CA SER A 555 -8.53 -22.88 28.55
C SER A 555 -8.58 -22.19 27.19
N CYS A 556 -8.47 -22.94 26.10
CA CYS A 556 -8.61 -22.34 24.76
C CYS A 556 -10.10 -22.08 24.48
N VAL A 557 -10.49 -20.81 24.57
CA VAL A 557 -11.88 -20.38 24.32
C VAL A 557 -12.14 -20.43 22.80
N PRO A 558 -13.26 -21.00 22.34
CA PRO A 558 -13.61 -21.01 20.92
C PRO A 558 -13.76 -19.58 20.37
N TRP A 559 -13.40 -19.38 19.11
CA TRP A 559 -13.56 -18.08 18.46
C TRP A 559 -15.03 -17.69 18.34
N GLN A 560 -15.28 -16.40 18.52
CA GLN A 560 -16.59 -15.77 18.39
C GLN A 560 -16.46 -14.53 17.51
N PRO A 561 -17.51 -14.09 16.80
CA PRO A 561 -17.44 -12.94 15.90
C PRO A 561 -16.90 -11.68 16.59
N ARG A 562 -17.23 -11.47 17.87
CA ARG A 562 -16.76 -10.32 18.69
C ARG A 562 -15.23 -10.19 18.76
N PHE A 563 -14.51 -11.31 18.67
CA PHE A 563 -13.06 -11.36 18.74
C PHE A 563 -12.36 -11.17 17.39
N MET A 564 -13.09 -11.19 16.29
CA MET A 564 -12.49 -11.16 14.96
C MET A 564 -12.37 -9.72 14.45
N ILE A 565 -11.19 -9.36 13.96
CA ILE A 565 -10.97 -8.13 13.16
C ILE A 565 -11.11 -8.46 11.68
N HIS A 566 -10.60 -9.62 11.29
CA HIS A 566 -10.73 -10.15 9.93
C HIS A 566 -10.76 -11.67 9.96
N MET A 567 -11.61 -12.24 9.13
CA MET A 567 -11.76 -13.69 8.96
C MET A 567 -11.35 -14.04 7.54
N CYS A 568 -10.47 -15.02 7.39
CA CYS A 568 -10.14 -15.59 6.08
C CYS A 568 -11.37 -16.34 5.49
N PRO A 569 -11.38 -16.66 4.19
CA PRO A 569 -12.57 -17.20 3.52
C PRO A 569 -13.13 -18.48 4.15
N SER A 570 -12.27 -19.40 4.61
CA SER A 570 -12.69 -20.65 5.26
C SER A 570 -13.36 -20.39 6.61
N THR A 571 -12.77 -19.53 7.44
CA THR A 571 -13.29 -19.17 8.75
C THR A 571 -14.60 -18.41 8.59
N LYS A 572 -14.67 -17.47 7.65
CA LYS A 572 -15.90 -16.72 7.34
C LYS A 572 -17.05 -17.64 6.91
N GLN A 573 -16.78 -18.67 6.10
CA GLN A 573 -17.79 -19.62 5.67
C GLN A 573 -18.28 -20.53 6.82
N HIS A 574 -17.40 -20.86 7.76
CA HIS A 574 -17.78 -21.60 8.97
C HIS A 574 -18.68 -20.75 9.87
N PHE A 575 -18.28 -19.51 10.17
CA PHE A 575 -19.06 -18.58 10.99
C PHE A 575 -20.44 -18.27 10.40
N ALA A 576 -20.56 -18.12 9.07
CA ALA A 576 -21.84 -17.84 8.41
C ALA A 576 -22.91 -18.95 8.58
N ARG A 577 -22.52 -20.15 9.05
CA ARG A 577 -23.46 -21.25 9.34
C ARG A 577 -24.03 -21.17 10.76
N GLU A 578 -23.31 -20.53 11.68
CA GLU A 578 -23.61 -20.51 13.11
C GLU A 578 -24.05 -19.14 13.60
N TYR A 579 -23.62 -18.07 12.91
CA TYR A 579 -23.87 -16.69 13.27
C TYR A 579 -24.44 -15.91 12.07
N ASP A 580 -25.21 -14.87 12.39
CA ASP A 580 -25.71 -13.92 11.41
C ASP A 580 -24.65 -12.90 10.98
N CYS A 581 -25.03 -11.97 10.09
CA CYS A 581 -24.11 -10.95 9.58
C CYS A 581 -23.71 -9.89 10.62
N TYR A 582 -24.33 -9.87 11.79
CA TYR A 582 -24.05 -8.95 12.89
C TYR A 582 -23.38 -9.65 14.09
N GLY A 583 -23.21 -10.96 14.02
CA GLY A 583 -22.52 -11.78 15.01
C GLY A 583 -23.43 -12.39 16.08
N ASP A 584 -24.75 -12.40 15.89
CA ASP A 584 -25.69 -13.11 16.75
C ASP A 584 -25.78 -14.59 16.36
N SER A 585 -25.91 -15.47 17.36
CA SER A 585 -25.91 -16.92 17.15
C SER A 585 -27.28 -17.42 16.75
N TYR A 586 -27.36 -18.32 15.77
CA TYR A 586 -28.63 -18.97 15.42
C TYR A 586 -29.09 -20.02 16.44
N PHE A 587 -28.20 -20.47 17.32
CA PHE A 587 -28.40 -21.68 18.12
C PHE A 587 -28.30 -21.46 19.63
N VAL A 588 -27.87 -20.27 20.09
CA VAL A 588 -27.61 -19.98 21.51
C VAL A 588 -28.38 -18.73 21.90
N ASP A 589 -29.09 -18.79 23.03
CA ASP A 589 -29.84 -17.66 23.57
C ASP A 589 -28.88 -16.51 23.93
N THR A 590 -29.17 -15.31 23.42
CA THR A 590 -28.38 -14.08 23.63
C THR A 590 -28.70 -13.46 25.00
N ASP A 591 -27.69 -12.93 25.70
CA ASP A 591 -27.87 -12.16 26.94
C ASP A 591 -27.88 -10.63 26.72
N LEU A 592 -28.24 -9.87 27.76
CA LEU A 592 -28.38 -8.41 27.66
C LEU A 592 -27.07 -7.68 27.29
N ASN A 593 -25.91 -8.26 27.61
CA ASN A 593 -24.61 -7.68 27.26
C ASN A 593 -24.24 -8.00 25.81
N GLN A 594 -24.43 -9.26 25.40
CA GLN A 594 -24.25 -9.69 24.01
C GLN A 594 -25.16 -8.91 23.07
N LEU A 595 -26.42 -8.69 23.45
CA LEU A 595 -27.38 -7.92 22.67
C LEU A 595 -26.91 -6.45 22.49
N LYS A 596 -26.41 -5.81 23.56
CA LYS A 596 -25.84 -4.46 23.47
C LYS A 596 -24.62 -4.41 22.57
N GLU A 597 -23.78 -5.44 22.59
CA GLU A 597 -22.59 -5.53 21.76
C GLU A 597 -22.95 -5.73 20.28
N VAL A 598 -23.85 -6.66 19.96
CA VAL A 598 -24.38 -6.86 18.60
C VAL A 598 -24.97 -5.55 18.07
N PHE A 599 -25.85 -4.88 18.84
CA PHE A 599 -26.42 -3.60 18.42
C PHE A 599 -25.38 -2.49 18.25
N SER A 600 -24.29 -2.48 19.01
CA SER A 600 -23.20 -1.52 18.80
C SER A 600 -22.41 -1.79 17.51
N GLY A 601 -22.38 -3.05 17.06
CA GLY A 601 -21.73 -3.50 15.83
C GLY A 601 -22.56 -3.28 14.56
N ILE A 602 -23.89 -3.13 14.70
CA ILE A 602 -24.77 -2.68 13.61
C ILE A 602 -24.47 -1.20 13.35
N LYS A 603 -23.40 -0.92 12.60
CA LYS A 603 -23.22 0.40 11.98
C LYS A 603 -24.41 0.59 11.05
N ASN A 604 -25.22 1.64 11.28
CA ASN A 604 -26.34 2.03 10.43
C ASN A 604 -25.91 2.01 8.96
N ALA A 605 -26.12 0.88 8.27
CA ALA A 605 -25.94 0.75 6.85
C ALA A 605 -26.96 1.71 6.26
N GLY A 606 -26.45 2.81 5.69
CA GLY A 606 -27.17 4.02 5.28
C GLY A 606 -28.67 3.95 5.48
N GLU A 607 -29.19 4.68 6.47
CA GLU A 607 -30.63 4.84 6.69
C GLU A 607 -31.31 5.16 5.36
N GLN A 608 -31.77 4.12 4.66
CA GLN A 608 -32.89 4.24 3.75
C GLN A 608 -33.99 4.71 4.67
N THR A 609 -34.41 5.96 4.49
CA THR A 609 -35.39 6.53 5.40
C THR A 609 -36.60 5.59 5.43
N PRO A 610 -37.29 5.41 6.58
CA PRO A 610 -38.51 4.59 6.65
C PRO A 610 -39.55 4.92 5.55
N ARG A 611 -39.46 6.14 4.97
CA ARG A 611 -40.26 6.62 3.84
C ARG A 611 -39.94 5.96 2.49
N GLU A 612 -38.71 5.51 2.27
CA GLU A 612 -38.25 4.87 1.02
C GLU A 612 -38.55 3.37 0.99
N MET A 613 -38.55 2.71 2.15
CA MET A 613 -38.94 1.29 2.26
C MET A 613 -40.45 1.07 2.39
N GLY A 614 -41.25 2.11 2.62
CA GLY A 614 -42.71 2.01 2.79
C GLY A 614 -43.45 1.20 1.71
N PRO A 615 -43.16 1.38 0.40
CA PRO A 615 -43.76 0.57 -0.66
C PRO A 615 -43.33 -0.90 -0.63
N VAL A 616 -42.08 -1.17 -0.24
CA VAL A 616 -41.53 -2.54 -0.15
C VAL A 616 -42.11 -3.26 1.05
N ILE A 617 -42.22 -2.59 2.19
CA ILE A 617 -42.87 -3.12 3.40
C ILE A 617 -44.34 -3.42 3.10
N ALA A 618 -45.05 -2.53 2.41
CA ALA A 618 -46.44 -2.74 2.01
C ALA A 618 -46.60 -3.97 1.08
N ASP A 619 -45.71 -4.13 0.10
CA ASP A 619 -45.69 -5.30 -0.80
C ASP A 619 -45.40 -6.61 -0.06
N LEU A 620 -44.49 -6.57 0.92
CA LEU A 620 -44.17 -7.73 1.78
C LEU A 620 -45.34 -8.06 2.71
N GLU A 621 -45.93 -7.08 3.38
CA GLU A 621 -47.10 -7.26 4.25
C GLU A 621 -48.27 -7.89 3.47
N HIS A 622 -48.53 -7.41 2.25
CA HIS A 622 -49.56 -8.00 1.38
C HIS A 622 -49.23 -9.43 0.93
N ARG A 623 -47.98 -9.68 0.52
CA ARG A 623 -47.51 -11.00 0.06
C ARG A 623 -47.63 -12.08 1.13
N TYR A 624 -47.42 -11.71 2.40
CA TYR A 624 -47.48 -12.63 3.54
C TYR A 624 -48.77 -12.51 4.37
N SER A 625 -49.77 -11.76 3.89
CA SER A 625 -51.07 -11.55 4.54
C SER A 625 -51.01 -10.91 5.93
N TRP A 626 -50.04 -10.02 6.17
CA TRP A 626 -49.88 -9.23 7.41
C TRP A 626 -50.61 -7.88 7.37
N ASP A 627 -51.32 -7.62 6.28
CA ASP A 627 -52.22 -6.48 6.05
C ASP A 627 -53.49 -6.49 6.91
N ASN A 628 -53.76 -7.58 7.64
CA ASN A 628 -54.88 -7.71 8.57
C ASN A 628 -54.57 -7.27 10.01
N THR A 629 -53.41 -6.65 10.27
CA THR A 629 -53.10 -6.19 11.63
C THR A 629 -53.62 -4.77 11.86
N PRO A 630 -54.11 -4.46 13.08
CA PRO A 630 -54.59 -3.11 13.41
C PRO A 630 -53.52 -2.01 13.22
N LEU A 631 -52.24 -2.36 13.19
CA LEU A 631 -51.12 -1.43 13.04
C LEU A 631 -50.70 -1.18 11.58
N SER A 632 -51.23 -1.93 10.62
CA SER A 632 -50.91 -1.81 9.19
C SER A 632 -52.11 -1.45 8.30
N MET A 633 -53.32 -1.33 8.87
CA MET A 633 -54.56 -1.11 8.09
C MET A 633 -54.53 0.12 7.18
N PHE A 634 -53.76 1.17 7.50
CA PHE A 634 -53.63 2.34 6.63
C PHE A 634 -52.37 2.35 5.75
N ARG A 635 -51.56 1.27 5.72
CA ARG A 635 -50.25 1.23 5.04
C ARG A 635 -50.27 1.69 3.59
N HIS A 636 -51.29 1.29 2.85
CA HIS A 636 -51.43 1.59 1.43
C HIS A 636 -52.02 3.00 1.16
N HIS A 637 -52.39 3.73 2.21
CA HIS A 637 -53.05 5.01 2.11
C HIS A 637 -52.05 6.15 2.27
N THR A 638 -51.92 6.96 1.21
CA THR A 638 -51.27 8.27 1.29
C THR A 638 -52.32 9.32 1.60
N ILE A 639 -52.24 9.95 2.77
CA ILE A 639 -53.32 10.78 3.33
C ILE A 639 -52.83 12.22 3.54
N TYR A 640 -53.63 13.19 3.13
CA TYR A 640 -53.45 14.60 3.45
C TYR A 640 -54.52 15.03 4.45
N LEU A 641 -54.15 15.82 5.46
CA LEU A 641 -55.09 16.38 6.43
C LEU A 641 -55.17 17.89 6.25
N ASP A 642 -56.38 18.47 6.42
CA ASP A 642 -56.58 19.90 6.29
C ASP A 642 -56.02 20.69 7.50
N LEU A 643 -54.69 20.77 7.55
CA LEU A 643 -53.93 21.38 8.66
C LEU A 643 -53.42 22.79 8.35
N TYR A 644 -53.71 23.33 7.16
CA TYR A 644 -53.12 24.58 6.65
C TYR A 644 -54.20 25.50 6.11
N THR A 645 -54.27 26.76 6.55
CA THR A 645 -55.32 27.70 6.11
C THR A 645 -55.24 27.98 4.61
N VAL A 646 -54.04 27.87 4.02
CA VAL A 646 -53.83 27.88 2.58
C VAL A 646 -53.28 26.50 2.15
N ILE A 647 -53.94 25.88 1.16
CA ILE A 647 -53.55 24.56 0.66
C ILE A 647 -52.08 24.62 0.19
N ASN A 648 -51.26 23.71 0.71
CA ASN A 648 -49.82 23.56 0.41
C ASN A 648 -48.89 24.70 0.89
N ASP A 649 -49.37 25.65 1.69
CA ASP A 649 -48.49 26.64 2.33
C ASP A 649 -48.15 26.22 3.78
N LEU A 650 -46.92 25.73 3.96
CA LEU A 650 -46.41 25.24 5.24
C LEU A 650 -46.36 26.33 6.33
N ASN A 651 -46.32 27.62 5.96
CA ASN A 651 -46.30 28.73 6.91
C ASN A 651 -47.68 29.04 7.50
N THR A 652 -48.74 28.43 6.96
CA THR A 652 -50.13 28.67 7.36
C THR A 652 -50.72 27.57 8.23
N LYS A 653 -49.85 26.81 8.91
CA LYS A 653 -50.26 25.68 9.75
C LYS A 653 -51.17 26.15 10.89
N ILE A 654 -52.30 25.46 11.05
CA ILE A 654 -53.25 25.70 12.14
C ILE A 654 -52.71 25.02 13.40
N GLU A 655 -52.25 25.81 14.37
CA GLU A 655 -51.76 25.29 15.65
C GLU A 655 -52.92 24.79 16.53
N GLY A 656 -52.74 23.63 17.18
CA GLY A 656 -53.73 23.07 18.11
C GLY A 656 -54.95 22.39 17.47
N ALA A 657 -54.94 22.13 16.15
CA ALA A 657 -56.05 21.44 15.48
C ALA A 657 -56.17 19.96 15.92
N ARG A 658 -57.39 19.47 16.14
CA ARG A 658 -57.68 18.04 16.45
C ARG A 658 -57.10 17.10 15.39
N LEU A 659 -57.17 17.52 14.13
CA LEU A 659 -56.58 16.82 12.99
C LEU A 659 -55.07 16.56 13.13
N ALA A 660 -54.33 17.35 13.93
CA ALA A 660 -52.91 17.09 14.16
C ALA A 660 -52.70 15.82 15.00
N ILE A 661 -53.64 15.49 15.88
CA ILE A 661 -53.65 14.23 16.64
C ILE A 661 -54.03 13.08 15.71
N THR A 662 -55.07 13.26 14.89
CA THR A 662 -55.48 12.27 13.87
C THR A 662 -54.36 11.94 12.90
N ALA A 663 -53.51 12.92 12.55
CA ALA A 663 -52.34 12.70 11.71
C ALA A 663 -51.32 11.75 12.36
N LEU A 664 -51.11 11.87 13.68
CA LEU A 664 -50.22 10.98 14.43
C LEU A 664 -50.82 9.59 14.56
N GLU A 665 -52.13 9.49 14.82
CA GLU A 665 -52.84 8.21 14.85
C GLU A 665 -52.75 7.48 13.51
N LEU A 666 -52.99 8.18 12.40
CA LEU A 666 -52.83 7.62 11.05
C LEU A 666 -51.41 7.10 10.81
N GLN A 667 -50.38 7.86 11.21
CA GLN A 667 -48.99 7.41 11.09
C GLN A 667 -48.70 6.18 11.96
N PHE A 668 -49.24 6.14 13.18
CA PHE A 668 -49.11 5.01 14.10
C PHE A 668 -49.72 3.73 13.53
N HIS A 669 -50.86 3.84 12.86
CA HIS A 669 -51.56 2.74 12.18
C HIS A 669 -51.11 2.54 10.71
N GLY A 670 -49.95 3.10 10.35
CA GLY A 670 -49.19 2.76 9.15
C GLY A 670 -49.39 3.67 7.95
N ALA A 671 -50.26 4.68 8.01
CA ALA A 671 -50.54 5.59 6.90
C ALA A 671 -49.34 6.48 6.52
N LYS A 672 -49.24 6.80 5.23
CA LYS A 672 -48.30 7.81 4.75
C LYS A 672 -48.97 9.18 4.77
N VAL A 673 -48.80 9.92 5.86
CA VAL A 673 -49.31 11.29 5.98
C VAL A 673 -48.39 12.28 5.26
N VAL A 674 -48.93 13.07 4.34
CA VAL A 674 -48.20 14.07 3.56
C VAL A 674 -48.59 15.50 3.94
N SER A 675 -47.60 16.40 3.93
CA SER A 675 -47.79 17.82 4.23
C SER A 675 -48.24 18.65 3.02
N CYS A 676 -48.13 18.09 1.81
CA CYS A 676 -48.50 18.75 0.56
C CYS A 676 -49.46 17.85 -0.23
N LEU A 677 -50.59 18.42 -0.63
CA LEU A 677 -51.56 17.83 -1.54
C LEU A 677 -51.01 17.83 -2.97
N ALA A 678 -50.73 16.64 -3.49
CA ALA A 678 -50.14 16.42 -4.81
C ALA A 678 -50.72 15.18 -5.49
N GLU A 679 -50.31 14.93 -6.73
CA GLU A 679 -50.67 13.71 -7.45
C GLU A 679 -50.15 12.46 -6.72
N GLY A 680 -51.04 11.49 -6.45
CA GLY A 680 -50.71 10.27 -5.69
C GLY A 680 -51.29 10.22 -4.26
N VAL A 681 -51.88 11.31 -3.76
CA VAL A 681 -52.68 11.28 -2.53
C VAL A 681 -53.95 10.47 -2.74
N SER A 682 -54.25 9.56 -1.81
CA SER A 682 -55.43 8.68 -1.84
C SER A 682 -56.64 9.32 -1.16
N HIS A 683 -56.43 9.95 0.01
CA HIS A 683 -57.48 10.49 0.86
C HIS A 683 -57.13 11.88 1.39
N VAL A 684 -58.13 12.74 1.47
CA VAL A 684 -58.08 14.02 2.17
C VAL A 684 -59.05 13.94 3.34
N ILE A 685 -58.51 14.10 4.56
CA ILE A 685 -59.31 14.09 5.79
C ILE A 685 -59.58 15.53 6.20
N ILE A 686 -60.87 15.85 6.34
CA ILE A 686 -61.35 17.13 6.81
C ILE A 686 -61.91 17.01 8.23
N GLY A 687 -61.75 18.08 9.01
CA GLY A 687 -62.30 18.17 10.36
C GLY A 687 -63.79 18.50 10.33
N GLU A 688 -64.30 18.98 11.46
CA GLU A 688 -65.71 19.38 11.61
C GLU A 688 -66.06 20.61 10.75
N ASP A 689 -65.08 21.45 10.43
CA ASP A 689 -65.24 22.58 9.51
C ASP A 689 -65.18 22.12 8.05
N GLN A 690 -66.31 22.18 7.37
CA GLN A 690 -66.47 21.80 5.96
C GLN A 690 -66.43 22.99 5.00
N SER A 691 -66.13 24.20 5.49
CA SER A 691 -66.13 25.42 4.66
C SER A 691 -65.20 25.34 3.44
N ARG A 692 -64.11 24.57 3.54
CA ARG A 692 -63.06 24.43 2.51
C ARG A 692 -63.21 23.22 1.59
N VAL A 693 -64.29 22.45 1.71
CA VAL A 693 -64.56 21.31 0.83
C VAL A 693 -64.64 21.72 -0.65
N ALA A 694 -65.17 22.91 -0.93
CA ALA A 694 -65.24 23.45 -2.29
C ALA A 694 -63.84 23.65 -2.90
N ASP A 695 -62.89 24.13 -2.11
CA ASP A 695 -61.50 24.36 -2.53
C ASP A 695 -60.79 23.03 -2.82
N PHE A 696 -60.97 22.02 -1.97
CA PHE A 696 -60.45 20.67 -2.23
C PHE A 696 -61.09 20.03 -3.45
N LYS A 697 -62.39 20.22 -3.69
CA LYS A 697 -63.06 19.76 -4.92
C LYS A 697 -62.52 20.47 -6.17
N ALA A 698 -62.19 21.76 -6.07
CA ALA A 698 -61.55 22.51 -7.16
C ALA A 698 -60.13 22.00 -7.44
N PHE A 699 -59.30 21.81 -6.40
CA PHE A 699 -57.96 21.25 -6.53
C PHE A 699 -57.99 19.81 -7.06
N ARG A 700 -58.95 18.98 -6.64
CA ARG A 700 -59.14 17.62 -7.14
C ARG A 700 -59.35 17.56 -8.67
N ARG A 701 -59.91 18.61 -9.28
CA ARG A 701 -60.13 18.68 -10.74
C ARG A 701 -58.85 18.92 -11.52
N THR A 702 -57.79 19.43 -10.88
CA THR A 702 -56.50 19.70 -11.55
C THR A 702 -55.60 18.46 -11.63
N LEU A 703 -55.90 17.40 -10.86
CA LEU A 703 -55.12 16.16 -10.80
C LEU A 703 -55.70 15.07 -11.71
N LYS A 704 -54.85 14.19 -12.26
CA LYS A 704 -55.30 13.05 -13.08
C LYS A 704 -55.85 11.92 -12.19
N ARG A 705 -55.17 11.65 -11.06
CA ARG A 705 -55.67 10.74 -10.02
C ARG A 705 -56.45 11.49 -8.94
N LYS A 706 -57.72 11.12 -8.79
CA LYS A 706 -58.67 11.77 -7.88
C LYS A 706 -58.62 11.14 -6.48
N PHE A 707 -58.25 11.91 -5.46
CA PHE A 707 -58.37 11.52 -4.05
C PHE A 707 -59.83 11.53 -3.57
N LYS A 708 -60.15 10.82 -2.48
CA LYS A 708 -61.46 10.87 -1.81
C LYS A 708 -61.42 11.87 -0.64
N ILE A 709 -62.52 12.56 -0.39
CA ILE A 709 -62.63 13.54 0.71
C ILE A 709 -63.50 12.91 1.78
N LEU A 710 -62.93 12.66 2.96
CA LEU A 710 -63.60 11.95 4.07
C LEU A 710 -63.60 12.80 5.33
N GLN A 711 -64.62 12.60 6.17
CA GLN A 711 -64.65 13.15 7.52
C GLN A 711 -63.64 12.43 8.42
N GLU A 712 -63.10 13.16 9.40
CA GLU A 712 -62.22 12.64 10.46
C GLU A 712 -62.77 11.38 11.15
N ARG A 713 -64.11 11.26 11.26
CA ARG A 713 -64.78 10.09 11.88
C ARG A 713 -64.41 8.75 11.26
N TRP A 714 -64.09 8.73 9.95
CA TRP A 714 -63.66 7.51 9.28
C TRP A 714 -62.37 6.96 9.91
N VAL A 715 -61.45 7.83 10.30
CA VAL A 715 -60.20 7.44 10.94
C VAL A 715 -60.47 6.91 12.34
N THR A 716 -61.20 7.67 13.16
CA THR A 716 -61.46 7.29 14.56
C THR A 716 -62.24 5.97 14.65
N GLU A 717 -63.30 5.81 13.85
CA GLU A 717 -64.10 4.58 13.89
C GLU A 717 -63.37 3.36 13.31
N SER A 718 -62.43 3.56 12.37
CA SER A 718 -61.59 2.47 11.87
C SER A 718 -60.56 2.02 12.90
N ILE A 719 -60.03 2.95 13.70
CA ILE A 719 -59.11 2.64 14.80
C ILE A 719 -59.83 1.93 15.94
N ASP A 720 -60.99 2.43 16.36
CA ASP A 720 -61.76 1.86 17.47
C ASP A 720 -62.19 0.41 17.19
N LYS A 721 -62.56 0.13 15.94
CA LYS A 721 -62.95 -1.23 15.50
C LYS A 721 -61.77 -2.08 15.04
N SER A 722 -60.56 -1.50 14.97
CA SER A 722 -59.35 -2.16 14.47
C SER A 722 -59.50 -2.74 13.05
N GLU A 723 -60.36 -2.13 12.23
CA GLU A 723 -60.68 -2.54 10.86
C GLU A 723 -61.09 -1.33 10.02
N LEU A 724 -60.64 -1.27 8.76
CA LEU A 724 -60.92 -0.16 7.85
C LEU A 724 -62.41 -0.09 7.50
N GLN A 725 -63.09 1.00 7.87
CA GLN A 725 -64.53 1.14 7.64
C GLN A 725 -64.87 1.50 6.19
N GLU A 726 -66.08 1.16 5.75
CA GLU A 726 -66.57 1.51 4.42
C GLU A 726 -66.65 3.02 4.21
N GLU A 727 -65.81 3.53 3.32
CA GLU A 727 -65.61 4.97 3.09
C GLU A 727 -66.88 5.70 2.61
N ASN A 728 -67.82 5.00 1.95
CA ASN A 728 -69.03 5.61 1.38
C ASN A 728 -69.88 6.34 2.43
N GLN A 729 -69.82 5.90 3.69
CA GLN A 729 -70.58 6.46 4.80
C GLN A 729 -69.98 7.78 5.34
N TYR A 730 -68.76 8.13 4.93
CA TYR A 730 -67.99 9.26 5.46
C TYR A 730 -67.56 10.27 4.39
N LEU A 731 -67.99 10.11 3.13
CA LEU A 731 -67.68 11.01 2.01
C LEU A 731 -68.35 12.39 2.14
N VAL A 732 -67.64 13.44 1.71
CA VAL A 732 -68.10 14.86 1.72
C VAL A 732 -68.02 15.55 0.37
#